data_AF-A0A5B6UT69-F1
#
_entry.id   AF-A0A5B6UT69-F1
#
_cell.length_a   1.000
_cell.length_b   1.000
_cell.length_c   1.000
_cell.angle_alpha   90.00
_cell.angle_beta   90.00
_cell.angle_gamma   90.00
#
_symmetry.space_group_name_H-M   'P 1'
#
loop_
_entity.id
_entity.type
_entity.pdbx_description
1 polymer ?
#
loop_
_entity_poly.entity_id
_entity_poly.type
_entity_poly.pdbx_seq_one_letter_code
_entity_poly.pdbx_strand_id
1 'polypeptide(L)'
;MLGTAASSAATIPTIAHTANSIRRAFQTTTFDSLSSSHHPILCARFHFLSLRSFSNVSTKAMSHSQTLHASNYHPQSSAPGNKQALISLSDKKDLTLLGNGLQELGYTIVSTGGTASALENAGVSVTKVEQLTCFPEMLDGRVKTLHPNIHGGILARRDQKHHMEALNEHGIGTFDVVVVNLYPFYDKVTSMGGIAFDDGIENIDIGGPAMIRAAAKNHKDVLVVVYSQDYPALLEFLKGSQDDQQFRRKLAWKAFEHIASYDSAVSEWLWKQTGGDKFPPKLTVPLSLKSSLRYGENPHQKAAFYVDKSLSEVNAGGIATAIQQHGKEMSYNNYLDADAAWNCVSEFRNPTCVIVKHTNPCGVASSDDILEAYRLAVKADPVSAFGGIVAFNIEIDDIVVAPKYTEKGLEILHGKSKTLRILEAKKNEKGKLSLRQVGGGWLAQDSDDLTPQDIQFNVVSEKKPQDNELRDAEFAWLCVKHVKSNAIVIAKDNCMLGMGSGQPNCLESLRIALRKAGDEVKGAALASDAFFPFAWKDAVEEACESGIGVIAEPGGSIRDGDAVDCCNKYGVSLLFTKKMEMEKGKVVVEKVRGKSTVIRSFSKWVLPLPMLSGFTASPMAVALSPYSLGDSISVEFTIGDGCTAVLTTQSSTKVYKSLGSNCSEQVLEARIGSGALFVVIPDPVTCFSTARYSQKQVFRVVSDSSLVIVDWFTSGRHESGEKWDFELYRSSNCIFAEGNQPVFLDTVLLEQSSPVDIAERMHEYQVIAMVLIYGPKLKHIQDQVQENVKRLMSQQLQIPSTRLGCCAKTNSDNCLVRPAFIASCSAFGPKGMGVVVRVASTTTEAVYRFLHHQLAGMEPLLGVSPYS
;
A
#
# COMPACT_ATOMS: atom_id res chain seq x y z
N MET A 1 -6.20 -40.87 -46.10
CA MET A 1 -6.61 -42.28 -45.90
C MET A 1 -6.33 -42.65 -44.46
N LEU A 2 -7.15 -43.51 -43.84
CA LEU A 2 -6.89 -44.28 -42.58
C LEU A 2 -6.37 -43.50 -41.34
N GLY A 3 -7.06 -43.43 -40.20
CA GLY A 3 -8.41 -43.91 -39.86
C GLY A 3 -8.70 -43.89 -38.34
N THR A 4 -9.99 -43.97 -37.96
CA THR A 4 -10.56 -44.30 -36.61
C THR A 4 -10.15 -43.43 -35.40
N ALA A 5 -11.04 -42.71 -34.67
CA ALA A 5 -12.25 -43.09 -33.91
C ALA A 5 -11.95 -43.71 -32.51
N ALA A 6 -12.70 -43.50 -31.41
CA ALA A 6 -14.05 -42.89 -31.24
C ALA A 6 -14.33 -42.36 -29.79
N SER A 7 -15.53 -41.77 -29.64
CA SER A 7 -16.42 -41.79 -28.45
C SER A 7 -16.10 -41.05 -27.14
N SER A 8 -17.16 -40.41 -26.62
CA SER A 8 -17.33 -39.79 -25.29
C SER A 8 -18.02 -40.72 -24.29
N ALA A 9 -17.88 -40.46 -22.98
CA ALA A 9 -19.00 -40.42 -22.01
C ALA A 9 -18.55 -40.09 -20.56
N ALA A 10 -19.54 -39.64 -19.76
CA ALA A 10 -19.71 -39.61 -18.28
C ALA A 10 -18.68 -40.32 -17.36
N THR A 11 -18.52 -39.95 -16.06
CA THR A 11 -19.61 -39.86 -15.06
C THR A 11 -19.19 -39.11 -13.77
N ILE A 12 -20.15 -38.49 -13.07
CA ILE A 12 -19.99 -37.88 -11.74
C ILE A 12 -20.42 -38.85 -10.64
N PRO A 13 -19.67 -38.98 -9.53
CA PRO A 13 -20.20 -39.35 -8.21
C PRO A 13 -20.20 -38.15 -7.24
N THR A 14 -21.07 -38.19 -6.22
CA THR A 14 -21.49 -37.01 -5.44
C THR A 14 -21.61 -37.34 -3.94
N ILE A 15 -21.60 -36.30 -3.10
CA ILE A 15 -21.99 -36.30 -1.66
C ILE A 15 -20.99 -36.95 -0.69
N ALA A 16 -20.42 -36.13 0.22
CA ALA A 16 -20.69 -36.22 1.67
C ALA A 16 -19.73 -35.34 2.51
N HIS A 17 -20.28 -34.33 3.21
CA HIS A 17 -19.67 -33.83 4.44
C HIS A 17 -20.75 -33.65 5.50
N THR A 18 -20.79 -34.57 6.45
CA THR A 18 -21.67 -34.50 7.63
C THR A 18 -21.12 -33.51 8.65
N ALA A 19 -21.89 -32.48 8.97
CA ALA A 19 -21.64 -31.67 10.16
C ALA A 19 -21.99 -32.48 11.42
N ASN A 20 -21.22 -32.32 12.50
CA ASN A 20 -21.69 -32.65 13.84
C ASN A 20 -21.11 -31.69 14.89
N SER A 21 -21.86 -31.47 15.97
CA SER A 21 -21.67 -30.33 16.89
C SER A 21 -20.92 -30.68 18.16
N ILE A 22 -20.45 -29.66 18.91
CA ILE A 22 -20.68 -29.55 20.37
C ILE A 22 -20.44 -28.10 20.87
N ARG A 23 -21.01 -27.78 22.04
CA ARG A 23 -21.18 -26.41 22.59
C ARG A 23 -20.11 -26.01 23.62
N ARG A 24 -19.84 -24.70 23.73
CA ARG A 24 -19.88 -23.87 24.98
C ARG A 24 -19.69 -22.40 24.55
N ALA A 25 -20.65 -21.48 24.70
CA ALA A 25 -21.35 -21.00 25.89
C ALA A 25 -20.48 -20.12 26.81
N PHE A 26 -20.70 -18.81 26.76
CA PHE A 26 -20.30 -17.83 27.78
C PHE A 26 -21.47 -16.88 28.04
N GLN A 27 -21.62 -16.42 29.29
CA GLN A 27 -22.79 -15.67 29.74
C GLN A 27 -22.57 -14.16 29.65
N THR A 28 -23.67 -13.44 29.41
CA THR A 28 -23.75 -11.98 29.52
C THR A 28 -24.00 -11.54 30.97
N THR A 29 -23.34 -10.46 31.40
CA THR A 29 -23.84 -9.59 32.47
C THR A 29 -23.78 -8.13 32.01
N THR A 30 -24.92 -7.45 32.12
CA THR A 30 -25.14 -6.04 31.79
C THR A 30 -24.88 -5.15 33.00
N PHE A 31 -24.61 -3.86 32.78
CA PHE A 31 -25.24 -2.77 33.54
C PHE A 31 -25.20 -1.44 32.75
N ASP A 32 -26.02 -0.50 33.18
CA ASP A 32 -26.63 0.52 32.31
C ASP A 32 -25.95 1.89 32.23
N SER A 33 -26.51 2.71 31.34
CA SER A 33 -26.15 4.09 31.00
C SER A 33 -26.36 5.13 32.11
N LEU A 34 -25.65 6.27 31.99
CA LEU A 34 -26.03 7.68 32.23
C LEU A 34 -24.72 8.50 32.44
N SER A 35 -24.53 9.79 32.08
CA SER A 35 -25.12 10.64 31.03
C SER A 35 -24.31 11.95 30.90
N SER A 36 -24.38 12.61 29.74
CA SER A 36 -24.24 14.08 29.55
C SER A 36 -23.03 14.87 30.12
N SER A 37 -22.12 15.24 29.19
CA SER A 37 -21.74 16.65 28.86
C SER A 37 -20.71 17.47 29.68
N HIS A 38 -19.98 18.30 28.90
CA HIS A 38 -19.24 19.55 29.19
C HIS A 38 -17.79 19.55 29.72
N HIS A 39 -16.99 20.35 29.00
CA HIS A 39 -15.63 20.87 29.21
C HIS A 39 -15.62 22.14 30.09
N PRO A 40 -14.47 22.75 30.48
CA PRO A 40 -13.12 22.18 30.73
C PRO A 40 -12.41 22.82 31.99
N ILE A 41 -11.13 22.48 32.21
CA ILE A 41 -10.10 23.23 32.97
C ILE A 41 -10.46 23.73 34.39
N LEU A 42 -9.82 23.13 35.40
CA LEU A 42 -9.03 23.91 36.39
C LEU A 42 -7.90 23.06 36.99
N CYS A 43 -6.82 23.72 37.43
CA CYS A 43 -5.70 23.09 38.14
C CYS A 43 -5.90 23.23 39.66
N ALA A 44 -5.88 22.11 40.39
CA ALA A 44 -5.83 22.08 41.85
C ALA A 44 -4.86 20.98 42.31
N ARG A 45 -4.10 21.25 43.37
CA ARG A 45 -2.93 20.44 43.78
C ARG A 45 -2.97 20.20 45.29
N PHE A 46 -2.65 18.97 45.70
CA PHE A 46 -2.54 18.49 47.09
C PHE A 46 -3.80 18.55 47.97
N HIS A 47 -4.21 17.38 48.45
CA HIS A 47 -4.11 17.12 49.89
C HIS A 47 -3.57 15.70 50.13
N PHE A 48 -2.66 15.57 51.09
CA PHE A 48 -2.18 14.28 51.59
C PHE A 48 -3.16 13.78 52.65
N LEU A 49 -3.49 12.49 52.63
CA LEU A 49 -3.85 11.75 53.85
C LEU A 49 -3.51 10.27 53.68
N SER A 50 -2.61 9.78 54.52
CA SER A 50 -2.29 8.37 54.72
C SER A 50 -2.87 7.94 56.09
N LEU A 51 -2.93 6.69 56.54
CA LEU A 51 -2.41 5.40 56.06
C LEU A 51 -3.18 4.29 56.82
N ARG A 52 -3.43 3.12 56.22
CA ARG A 52 -3.44 1.77 56.85
C ARG A 52 -3.86 0.75 55.77
N SER A 53 -3.01 -0.18 55.32
CA SER A 53 -2.30 -1.25 56.04
C SER A 53 -3.20 -2.42 56.45
N PHE A 54 -3.39 -3.38 55.54
CA PHE A 54 -3.45 -4.82 55.85
C PHE A 54 -2.70 -5.61 54.76
N SER A 55 -2.38 -6.87 55.03
CA SER A 55 -1.15 -7.51 54.55
C SER A 55 -1.32 -8.87 53.86
N ASN A 56 -0.26 -9.29 53.19
CA ASN A 56 0.11 -10.69 52.88
C ASN A 56 -0.91 -11.56 52.11
N VAL A 57 -0.67 -11.70 50.79
CA VAL A 57 -0.82 -12.99 50.12
C VAL A 57 0.49 -13.31 49.40
N SER A 58 1.14 -14.40 49.81
CA SER A 58 2.32 -14.95 49.13
C SER A 58 1.87 -16.05 48.17
N THR A 59 2.16 -15.89 46.88
CA THR A 59 1.90 -16.92 45.87
C THR A 59 2.92 -18.04 45.99
N LYS A 60 2.54 -19.14 46.64
CA LYS A 60 3.32 -20.38 46.65
C LYS A 60 3.54 -20.89 45.23
N ALA A 61 4.78 -21.26 44.89
CA ALA A 61 5.04 -22.13 43.76
C ALA A 61 4.43 -23.52 44.03
N MET A 62 3.91 -24.19 42.99
CA MET A 62 3.47 -25.57 43.10
C MET A 62 4.64 -26.53 42.90
N SER A 63 5.00 -27.27 43.94
CA SER A 63 5.82 -28.48 43.83
C SER A 63 4.96 -29.71 44.03
N HIS A 64 4.87 -30.56 42.99
CA HIS A 64 4.77 -32.03 43.03
C HIS A 64 4.25 -32.56 41.68
N SER A 65 5.14 -33.19 40.92
CA SER A 65 4.83 -34.30 40.03
C SER A 65 5.70 -35.48 40.45
N GLN A 66 5.20 -36.71 40.30
CA GLN A 66 5.93 -37.91 40.70
C GLN A 66 6.89 -38.33 39.58
N THR A 67 8.19 -38.38 39.86
CA THR A 67 9.18 -38.92 38.91
C THR A 67 9.10 -40.44 38.89
N LEU A 68 8.81 -41.02 37.73
CA LEU A 68 8.96 -42.47 37.52
C LEU A 68 10.45 -42.83 37.52
N HIS A 69 10.82 -43.91 38.22
CA HIS A 69 12.20 -44.38 38.27
C HIS A 69 12.66 -44.90 36.90
N ALA A 70 13.58 -44.15 36.27
CA ALA A 70 14.46 -44.69 35.24
C ALA A 70 15.55 -45.58 35.90
N SER A 71 16.09 -46.53 35.14
CA SER A 71 17.09 -47.49 35.61
C SER A 71 18.43 -46.83 35.99
N ASN A 72 19.04 -47.30 37.08
CA ASN A 72 20.33 -46.80 37.60
C ASN A 72 21.49 -46.95 36.59
N TYR A 73 21.74 -45.90 35.81
CA TYR A 73 23.08 -45.56 35.34
C TYR A 73 23.55 -44.34 36.13
N HIS A 74 24.69 -44.46 36.82
CA HIS A 74 25.31 -43.29 37.45
C HIS A 74 25.96 -42.42 36.37
N PRO A 75 25.59 -41.12 36.23
CA PRO A 75 26.37 -40.21 35.40
C PRO A 75 27.78 -40.09 35.99
N GLN A 76 28.80 -40.01 35.13
CA GLN A 76 30.16 -39.71 35.60
C GLN A 76 30.21 -38.27 36.11
N SER A 77 30.23 -38.12 37.42
CA SER A 77 30.40 -36.82 38.08
C SER A 77 31.69 -36.15 37.60
N SER A 78 31.55 -35.01 36.94
CA SER A 78 32.67 -34.14 36.60
C SER A 78 33.31 -33.63 37.89
N ALA A 79 34.56 -34.01 38.16
CA ALA A 79 35.25 -33.65 39.40
C ALA A 79 35.23 -32.12 39.61
N PRO A 80 34.84 -31.63 40.80
CA PRO A 80 34.66 -30.20 41.05
C PRO A 80 35.99 -29.46 40.91
N GLY A 81 36.13 -28.68 39.84
CA GLY A 81 37.32 -27.90 39.51
C GLY A 81 37.85 -28.06 38.08
N ASN A 82 37.40 -29.08 37.33
CA ASN A 82 37.79 -29.21 35.92
C ASN A 82 37.08 -28.16 35.05
N LYS A 83 37.85 -27.44 34.23
CA LYS A 83 37.31 -26.49 33.25
C LYS A 83 36.57 -27.23 32.13
N GLN A 84 35.43 -26.71 31.67
CA GLN A 84 34.64 -27.36 30.60
C GLN A 84 34.29 -26.41 29.45
N ALA A 85 34.45 -26.91 28.22
CA ALA A 85 34.09 -26.20 26.98
C ALA A 85 33.05 -26.99 26.19
N LEU A 86 31.87 -26.42 25.95
CA LEU A 86 30.84 -27.01 25.09
C LEU A 86 31.03 -26.51 23.64
N ILE A 87 31.20 -27.43 22.70
CA ILE A 87 31.42 -27.11 21.28
C ILE A 87 30.35 -27.83 20.43
N SER A 88 29.54 -27.08 19.68
CA SER A 88 28.50 -27.64 18.80
C SER A 88 28.39 -26.80 17.55
N LEU A 89 29.00 -27.24 16.45
CA LEU A 89 29.16 -26.44 15.23
C LEU A 89 28.48 -27.07 14.02
N SER A 90 27.77 -26.26 13.25
CA SER A 90 27.42 -26.54 11.87
C SER A 90 28.66 -26.43 10.97
N ASP A 91 29.22 -25.23 10.84
CA ASP A 91 30.48 -24.96 10.15
C ASP A 91 31.67 -25.32 11.05
N LYS A 92 32.54 -26.20 10.56
CA LYS A 92 33.68 -26.76 11.31
C LYS A 92 35.00 -26.11 10.90
N LYS A 93 34.96 -24.97 10.21
CA LYS A 93 36.13 -24.14 9.92
C LYS A 93 36.90 -23.81 11.21
N ASP A 94 38.23 -23.91 11.12
CA ASP A 94 39.19 -23.64 12.21
C ASP A 94 39.00 -24.50 13.49
N LEU A 95 38.20 -25.57 13.44
CA LEU A 95 37.87 -26.43 14.59
C LEU A 95 39.10 -27.07 15.26
N THR A 96 40.10 -27.49 14.49
CA THR A 96 41.35 -28.08 15.01
C THR A 96 42.15 -27.07 15.86
N LEU A 97 42.18 -25.79 15.45
CA LEU A 97 42.84 -24.72 16.21
C LEU A 97 42.14 -24.52 17.56
N LEU A 98 40.82 -24.47 17.55
CA LEU A 98 40.00 -24.32 18.75
C LEU A 98 40.16 -25.52 19.71
N GLY A 99 40.00 -26.74 19.19
CA GLY A 99 40.05 -27.98 19.97
C GLY A 99 41.41 -28.20 20.63
N ASN A 100 42.50 -28.10 19.86
CA ASN A 100 43.85 -28.25 20.39
C ASN A 100 44.16 -27.15 21.41
N GLY A 101 43.87 -25.88 21.09
CA GLY A 101 44.13 -24.76 21.99
C GLY A 101 43.36 -24.82 23.30
N LEU A 102 42.14 -25.35 23.31
CA LEU A 102 41.38 -25.60 24.55
C LEU A 102 41.95 -26.79 25.34
N GLN A 103 42.33 -27.88 24.68
CA GLN A 103 42.93 -29.05 25.33
C GLN A 103 44.29 -28.72 25.96
N GLU A 104 45.13 -27.92 25.28
CA GLU A 104 46.39 -27.35 25.83
C GLU A 104 46.16 -26.56 27.14
N LEU A 105 45.00 -25.90 27.28
CA LEU A 105 44.63 -25.07 28.43
C LEU A 105 43.89 -25.84 29.54
N GLY A 106 43.83 -27.16 29.43
CA GLY A 106 43.23 -28.07 30.40
C GLY A 106 41.70 -28.10 30.38
N TYR A 107 41.05 -27.72 29.27
CA TYR A 107 39.60 -27.82 29.14
C TYR A 107 39.16 -29.24 28.78
N THR A 108 38.21 -29.77 29.53
CA THR A 108 37.42 -30.93 29.11
C THR A 108 36.44 -30.50 28.03
N ILE A 109 36.54 -31.04 26.83
CA ILE A 109 35.69 -30.66 25.69
C ILE A 109 34.45 -31.56 25.65
N VAL A 110 33.27 -30.95 25.64
CA VAL A 110 31.97 -31.61 25.50
C VAL A 110 31.40 -31.25 24.14
N SER A 111 30.88 -32.21 23.37
CA SER A 111 30.44 -31.95 22.00
C SER A 111 29.30 -32.84 21.49
N THR A 112 28.61 -32.38 20.44
CA THR A 112 27.45 -33.02 19.81
C THR A 112 27.86 -33.81 18.55
N GLY A 113 27.34 -35.05 18.40
CA GLY A 113 27.37 -35.86 17.17
C GLY A 113 28.53 -35.60 16.20
N GLY A 114 28.23 -35.04 15.02
CA GLY A 114 29.23 -34.77 13.96
C GLY A 114 30.24 -33.65 14.28
N THR A 115 30.06 -32.88 15.35
CA THR A 115 31.11 -31.98 15.88
C THR A 115 32.11 -32.77 16.72
N ALA A 116 31.60 -33.67 17.58
CA ALA A 116 32.42 -34.56 18.39
C ALA A 116 33.33 -35.42 17.49
N SER A 117 32.79 -36.06 16.45
CA SER A 117 33.60 -36.89 15.56
C SER A 117 34.61 -36.12 14.70
N ALA A 118 34.36 -34.84 14.41
CA ALA A 118 35.34 -33.99 13.74
C ALA A 118 36.51 -33.61 14.67
N LEU A 119 36.25 -33.44 15.98
CA LEU A 119 37.27 -33.24 17.02
C LEU A 119 38.04 -34.53 17.32
N GLU A 120 37.35 -35.67 17.45
CA GLU A 120 37.96 -37.00 17.62
C GLU A 120 38.95 -37.31 16.47
N ASN A 121 38.54 -37.06 15.22
CA ASN A 121 39.39 -37.20 14.04
C ASN A 121 40.59 -36.23 14.00
N ALA A 122 40.54 -35.12 14.74
CA ALA A 122 41.64 -34.17 14.88
C ALA A 122 42.61 -34.53 16.03
N GLY A 123 42.36 -35.64 16.75
CA GLY A 123 43.15 -36.07 17.91
C GLY A 123 42.74 -35.41 19.24
N VAL A 124 41.60 -34.70 19.26
CA VAL A 124 41.07 -34.03 20.46
C VAL A 124 40.20 -35.00 21.25
N SER A 125 40.37 -35.03 22.57
CA SER A 125 39.56 -35.85 23.48
C SER A 125 38.22 -35.18 23.77
N VAL A 126 37.12 -35.94 23.61
CA VAL A 126 35.76 -35.40 23.66
C VAL A 126 34.84 -36.25 24.51
N THR A 127 34.10 -35.61 25.42
CA THR A 127 32.89 -36.17 26.04
C THR A 127 31.68 -35.86 25.16
N LYS A 128 30.88 -36.87 24.81
CA LYS A 128 29.69 -36.67 23.98
C LYS A 128 28.52 -36.16 24.83
N VAL A 129 27.71 -35.25 24.30
CA VAL A 129 26.57 -34.68 25.03
C VAL A 129 25.64 -35.77 25.61
N GLU A 130 25.38 -36.85 24.85
CA GLU A 130 24.59 -38.00 25.32
C GLU A 130 25.13 -38.65 26.61
N GLN A 131 26.46 -38.64 26.81
CA GLN A 131 27.11 -39.20 28.01
C GLN A 131 26.87 -38.30 29.24
N LEU A 132 26.79 -36.98 29.03
CA LEU A 132 26.55 -35.99 30.08
C LEU A 132 25.06 -35.80 30.40
N THR A 133 24.18 -35.97 29.42
CA THR A 133 22.71 -35.95 29.61
C THR A 133 22.17 -37.30 30.10
N CYS A 134 22.87 -38.40 29.82
CA CYS A 134 22.34 -39.77 29.89
C CYS A 134 21.05 -39.95 29.06
N PHE A 135 20.92 -39.19 27.97
CA PHE A 135 19.72 -39.11 27.13
C PHE A 135 20.09 -39.03 25.65
N PRO A 136 19.48 -39.84 24.76
CA PRO A 136 19.85 -39.90 23.34
C PRO A 136 19.41 -38.67 22.55
N GLU A 137 20.00 -38.48 21.37
CA GLU A 137 19.48 -37.55 20.37
C GLU A 137 18.10 -38.02 19.88
N MET A 138 17.12 -37.10 19.87
CA MET A 138 15.71 -37.39 19.56
C MET A 138 15.14 -36.46 18.49
N LEU A 139 14.08 -36.93 17.82
CA LEU A 139 13.35 -36.23 16.77
C LEU A 139 14.30 -35.71 15.67
N ASP A 140 15.04 -36.65 15.09
CA ASP A 140 15.94 -36.42 13.94
C ASP A 140 16.94 -35.26 14.15
N GLY A 141 17.42 -35.14 15.39
CA GLY A 141 18.42 -34.17 15.80
C GLY A 141 17.88 -32.82 16.27
N ARG A 142 16.55 -32.65 16.32
CA ARG A 142 15.87 -31.46 16.87
C ARG A 142 16.03 -31.35 18.39
N VAL A 143 16.13 -32.48 19.10
CA VAL A 143 16.27 -32.51 20.57
C VAL A 143 17.54 -33.26 20.97
N LYS A 144 18.60 -32.51 21.27
CA LYS A 144 19.92 -33.03 21.72
C LYS A 144 20.56 -32.27 22.87
N THR A 145 20.52 -30.93 22.83
CA THR A 145 21.14 -30.06 23.85
C THR A 145 20.15 -29.36 24.78
N LEU A 146 18.83 -29.49 24.53
CA LEU A 146 17.75 -28.88 25.31
C LEU A 146 17.50 -29.61 26.64
N HIS A 147 18.55 -29.78 27.45
CA HIS A 147 18.56 -30.60 28.66
C HIS A 147 19.06 -29.81 29.89
N PRO A 148 18.56 -30.07 31.12
CA PRO A 148 19.04 -29.41 32.34
C PRO A 148 20.54 -29.54 32.58
N ASN A 149 21.15 -30.70 32.29
CA ASN A 149 22.60 -30.88 32.47
C ASN A 149 23.45 -29.98 31.54
N ILE A 150 22.86 -29.48 30.45
CA ILE A 150 23.49 -28.48 29.57
C ILE A 150 23.13 -27.07 30.05
N HIS A 151 21.85 -26.72 30.07
CA HIS A 151 21.43 -25.34 30.35
C HIS A 151 21.66 -24.92 31.81
N GLY A 152 21.58 -25.83 32.78
CA GLY A 152 21.95 -25.58 34.18
C GLY A 152 23.44 -25.27 34.32
N GLY A 153 24.31 -26.08 33.70
CA GLY A 153 25.75 -25.86 33.67
C GLY A 153 26.18 -24.56 32.98
N ILE A 154 25.36 -24.03 32.06
CA ILE A 154 25.57 -22.72 31.41
C ILE A 154 24.97 -21.56 32.24
N LEU A 155 23.80 -21.74 32.86
CA LEU A 155 23.04 -20.66 33.53
C LEU A 155 23.29 -20.51 35.03
N ALA A 156 24.02 -21.44 35.65
CA ALA A 156 24.37 -21.33 37.06
C ALA A 156 25.29 -20.12 37.30
N ARG A 157 24.83 -19.21 38.15
CA ARG A 157 25.65 -18.09 38.63
C ARG A 157 26.61 -18.59 39.70
N ARG A 158 27.90 -18.56 39.41
CA ARG A 158 28.96 -19.03 40.32
C ARG A 158 29.08 -18.16 41.57
N ASP A 159 28.61 -16.91 41.50
CA ASP A 159 28.50 -16.01 42.65
C ASP A 159 27.26 -16.26 43.55
N GLN A 160 26.38 -17.23 43.20
CA GLN A 160 25.23 -17.60 44.01
C GLN A 160 25.40 -19.01 44.60
N LYS A 161 25.65 -19.08 45.91
CA LYS A 161 25.84 -20.35 46.64
C LYS A 161 24.73 -21.38 46.37
N HIS A 162 23.48 -20.94 46.38
CA HIS A 162 22.31 -21.80 46.15
C HIS A 162 22.18 -22.33 44.70
N HIS A 163 22.76 -21.66 43.69
CA HIS A 163 22.84 -22.23 42.34
C HIS A 163 23.85 -23.39 42.31
N MET A 164 25.01 -23.21 42.94
CA MET A 164 26.06 -24.24 42.99
C MET A 164 25.66 -25.43 43.87
N GLU A 165 24.92 -25.20 44.95
CA GLU A 165 24.30 -26.25 45.75
C GLU A 165 23.31 -27.08 44.93
N ALA A 166 22.37 -26.42 44.22
CA ALA A 166 21.42 -27.10 43.35
C ALA A 166 22.09 -27.88 42.20
N LEU A 167 23.20 -27.38 41.62
CA LEU A 167 23.98 -28.14 40.63
C LEU A 167 24.60 -29.41 41.24
N ASN A 168 25.22 -29.28 42.43
CA ASN A 168 25.84 -30.41 43.12
C ASN A 168 24.82 -31.49 43.52
N GLU A 169 23.64 -31.08 44.02
CA GLU A 169 22.53 -31.98 44.36
C GLU A 169 22.06 -32.83 43.16
N HIS A 170 22.14 -32.30 41.95
CA HIS A 170 21.70 -32.95 40.71
C HIS A 170 22.85 -33.52 39.87
N GLY A 171 24.11 -33.43 40.34
CA GLY A 171 25.29 -33.94 39.64
C GLY A 171 25.66 -33.19 38.35
N ILE A 172 25.29 -31.91 38.23
CA ILE A 172 25.46 -31.11 37.00
C ILE A 172 26.78 -30.32 37.04
N GLY A 173 27.65 -30.53 36.04
CA GLY A 173 28.87 -29.76 35.84
C GLY A 173 28.63 -28.34 35.29
N THR A 174 29.62 -27.45 35.42
CA THR A 174 29.56 -26.06 34.90
C THR A 174 30.40 -25.87 33.65
N PHE A 175 29.87 -25.15 32.66
CA PHE A 175 30.61 -24.73 31.48
C PHE A 175 31.29 -23.37 31.69
N ASP A 176 32.53 -23.25 31.20
CA ASP A 176 33.32 -22.01 31.16
C ASP A 176 33.29 -21.36 29.78
N VAL A 177 33.17 -22.18 28.73
CA VAL A 177 33.21 -21.78 27.32
C VAL A 177 32.08 -22.50 26.57
N VAL A 178 31.37 -21.77 25.71
CA VAL A 178 30.33 -22.28 24.82
C VAL A 178 30.60 -21.76 23.41
N VAL A 179 30.96 -22.65 22.50
CA VAL A 179 31.24 -22.32 21.09
C VAL A 179 30.20 -22.98 20.20
N VAL A 180 29.37 -22.16 19.56
CA VAL A 180 28.20 -22.61 18.80
C VAL A 180 28.01 -21.71 17.59
N ASN A 181 27.98 -22.29 16.39
CA ASN A 181 27.47 -21.63 15.18
C ASN A 181 26.25 -22.39 14.66
N LEU A 182 25.30 -21.65 14.09
CA LEU A 182 23.97 -22.14 13.74
C LEU A 182 23.96 -22.94 12.42
N TYR A 183 22.87 -23.67 12.18
CA TYR A 183 22.57 -24.18 10.84
C TYR A 183 22.51 -23.01 9.83
N PRO A 184 23.00 -23.18 8.58
CA PRO A 184 23.18 -22.10 7.62
C PRO A 184 21.85 -21.74 6.93
N PHE A 185 20.81 -21.45 7.71
CA PHE A 185 19.46 -21.14 7.23
C PHE A 185 19.49 -20.04 6.16
N TYR A 186 20.27 -18.98 6.39
CA TYR A 186 20.44 -17.88 5.45
C TYR A 186 20.93 -18.36 4.08
N ASP A 187 22.04 -19.09 4.03
CA ASP A 187 22.65 -19.58 2.79
C ASP A 187 21.77 -20.65 2.11
N LYS A 188 20.99 -21.39 2.90
CA LYS A 188 20.02 -22.39 2.44
C LYS A 188 18.82 -21.75 1.74
N VAL A 189 18.13 -20.81 2.38
CA VAL A 189 16.94 -20.15 1.79
C VAL A 189 17.29 -19.19 0.65
N THR A 190 18.56 -18.80 0.52
CA THR A 190 19.07 -17.93 -0.56
C THR A 190 19.82 -18.67 -1.67
N SER A 191 19.93 -20.00 -1.58
CA SER A 191 20.63 -20.83 -2.56
C SER A 191 19.95 -20.80 -3.94
N MET A 192 20.72 -21.07 -5.00
CA MET A 192 20.21 -21.04 -6.38
C MET A 192 19.13 -22.11 -6.60
N GLY A 193 17.93 -21.67 -6.99
CA GLY A 193 16.74 -22.53 -7.10
C GLY A 193 15.79 -22.45 -5.89
N GLY A 194 16.22 -21.82 -4.79
CA GLY A 194 15.48 -21.76 -3.54
C GLY A 194 15.53 -23.09 -2.76
N ILE A 195 14.67 -23.22 -1.77
CA ILE A 195 14.55 -24.41 -0.91
C ILE A 195 13.07 -24.78 -0.78
N ALA A 196 12.75 -26.07 -0.65
CA ALA A 196 11.40 -26.51 -0.35
C ALA A 196 10.97 -26.01 1.04
N PHE A 197 9.67 -25.87 1.27
CA PHE A 197 9.14 -25.36 2.54
C PHE A 197 9.60 -26.22 3.74
N ASP A 198 9.40 -27.54 3.66
CA ASP A 198 9.74 -28.45 4.75
C ASP A 198 11.26 -28.50 4.99
N ASP A 199 12.08 -28.54 3.94
CA ASP A 199 13.54 -28.41 4.04
C ASP A 199 13.96 -27.10 4.71
N GLY A 200 13.27 -25.99 4.41
CA GLY A 200 13.48 -24.70 5.06
C GLY A 200 13.16 -24.75 6.56
N ILE A 201 12.06 -25.41 6.94
CA ILE A 201 11.68 -25.63 8.34
C ILE A 201 12.71 -26.48 9.09
N GLU A 202 13.25 -27.55 8.49
CA GLU A 202 14.30 -28.39 9.13
C GLU A 202 15.65 -27.67 9.29
N ASN A 203 15.89 -26.56 8.58
CA ASN A 203 17.09 -25.74 8.75
C ASN A 203 16.93 -24.65 9.84
N ILE A 204 15.78 -24.59 10.54
CA ILE A 204 15.57 -23.71 11.71
C ILE A 204 16.14 -24.39 12.97
N ASP A 205 17.27 -23.88 13.47
CA ASP A 205 17.93 -24.39 14.67
C ASP A 205 17.25 -23.88 15.95
N ILE A 206 16.98 -24.79 16.88
CA ILE A 206 16.38 -24.49 18.20
C ILE A 206 17.41 -24.65 19.32
N GLY A 207 18.32 -25.63 19.20
CA GLY A 207 19.32 -25.95 20.22
C GLY A 207 20.46 -24.93 20.24
N GLY A 208 20.93 -24.51 19.07
CA GLY A 208 21.96 -23.49 18.93
C GLY A 208 21.57 -22.15 19.56
N PRO A 209 20.43 -21.53 19.17
CA PRO A 209 19.99 -20.27 19.76
C PRO A 209 19.71 -20.37 21.26
N ALA A 210 19.20 -21.51 21.75
CA ALA A 210 19.01 -21.73 23.17
C ALA A 210 20.34 -21.71 23.95
N MET A 211 21.38 -22.38 23.45
CA MET A 211 22.71 -22.40 24.07
C MET A 211 23.41 -21.03 24.00
N ILE A 212 23.40 -20.38 22.83
CA ILE A 212 24.01 -19.06 22.61
C ILE A 212 23.39 -18.01 23.55
N ARG A 213 22.06 -17.94 23.62
CA ARG A 213 21.34 -17.00 24.50
C ARG A 213 21.57 -17.30 25.98
N ALA A 214 21.69 -18.58 26.35
CA ALA A 214 22.00 -18.97 27.73
C ALA A 214 23.40 -18.52 28.16
N ALA A 215 24.42 -18.77 27.33
CA ALA A 215 25.80 -18.38 27.62
C ALA A 215 25.98 -16.85 27.60
N ALA A 216 25.40 -16.16 26.63
CA ALA A 216 25.41 -14.69 26.56
C ALA A 216 24.70 -14.03 27.76
N LYS A 217 23.63 -14.64 28.28
CA LYS A 217 22.98 -14.21 29.52
C LYS A 217 23.90 -14.36 30.74
N ASN A 218 24.67 -15.43 30.83
CA ASN A 218 25.57 -15.71 31.95
C ASN A 218 27.04 -15.32 31.68
N HIS A 219 27.28 -14.31 30.84
CA HIS A 219 28.61 -13.95 30.31
C HIS A 219 29.67 -13.60 31.37
N LYS A 220 29.23 -13.23 32.58
CA LYS A 220 30.11 -13.04 33.74
C LYS A 220 30.93 -14.29 34.03
N ASP A 221 30.29 -15.45 33.97
CA ASP A 221 30.87 -16.75 34.33
C ASP A 221 31.23 -17.59 33.09
N VAL A 222 30.56 -17.40 31.95
CA VAL A 222 30.71 -18.21 30.72
C VAL A 222 31.14 -17.36 29.53
N LEU A 223 32.12 -17.79 28.75
CA LEU A 223 32.50 -17.19 27.46
C LEU A 223 31.67 -17.80 26.33
N VAL A 224 31.08 -16.97 25.46
CA VAL A 224 30.29 -17.41 24.31
C VAL A 224 30.95 -16.99 23.00
N VAL A 225 31.12 -17.90 22.03
CA VAL A 225 31.71 -17.57 20.73
C VAL A 225 30.88 -18.20 19.59
N VAL A 226 30.57 -17.37 18.58
CA VAL A 226 29.69 -17.72 17.45
C VAL A 226 30.37 -17.63 16.07
N TYR A 227 31.56 -17.05 15.98
CA TYR A 227 32.33 -16.88 14.74
C TYR A 227 33.75 -17.45 14.89
N SER A 228 34.26 -18.19 13.91
CA SER A 228 35.62 -18.80 13.99
C SER A 228 36.75 -17.76 14.09
N GLN A 229 36.49 -16.57 13.54
CA GLN A 229 37.35 -15.39 13.59
C GLN A 229 37.74 -14.98 15.02
N ASP A 230 36.91 -15.28 16.02
CA ASP A 230 37.17 -14.95 17.43
C ASP A 230 37.96 -16.05 18.17
N TYR A 231 38.20 -17.23 17.57
CA TYR A 231 38.92 -18.34 18.24
C TYR A 231 40.34 -17.96 18.71
N PRO A 232 41.18 -17.23 17.93
CA PRO A 232 42.51 -16.83 18.41
C PRO A 232 42.43 -15.91 19.64
N ALA A 233 41.53 -14.92 19.63
CA ALA A 233 41.34 -13.98 20.72
C ALA A 233 40.74 -14.65 21.98
N LEU A 234 39.87 -15.65 21.81
CA LEU A 234 39.42 -16.51 22.90
C LEU A 234 40.60 -17.26 23.55
N LEU A 235 41.43 -17.92 22.74
CA LEU A 235 42.57 -18.70 23.23
C LEU A 235 43.65 -17.81 23.89
N GLU A 236 43.83 -16.58 23.42
CA GLU A 236 44.69 -15.57 24.05
C GLU A 236 44.12 -15.11 25.40
N PHE A 237 42.83 -14.75 25.45
CA PHE A 237 42.13 -14.40 26.71
C PHE A 237 42.24 -15.53 27.75
N LEU A 238 42.07 -16.79 27.32
CA LEU A 238 42.16 -17.97 28.19
C LEU A 238 43.61 -18.33 28.61
N LYS A 239 44.62 -17.78 27.93
CA LYS A 239 46.04 -17.84 28.34
C LYS A 239 46.41 -16.69 29.31
N GLY A 240 45.63 -15.62 29.34
CA GLY A 240 45.83 -14.46 30.20
C GLY A 240 45.48 -14.69 31.67
N SER A 241 46.04 -13.84 32.55
CA SER A 241 45.77 -13.84 33.99
C SER A 241 44.78 -12.74 34.44
N GLN A 242 44.21 -11.97 33.50
CA GLN A 242 43.24 -10.90 33.79
C GLN A 242 41.86 -11.23 33.24
N ASP A 243 40.85 -11.13 34.10
CA ASP A 243 39.46 -11.34 33.75
C ASP A 243 38.85 -10.08 33.11
N ASP A 244 39.09 -9.87 31.81
CA ASP A 244 38.51 -8.70 31.11
C ASP A 244 36.99 -8.85 30.92
N GLN A 245 36.28 -8.20 31.83
CA GLN A 245 34.83 -8.04 31.82
C GLN A 245 34.30 -7.17 30.65
N GLN A 246 35.16 -6.52 29.85
CA GLN A 246 34.75 -5.90 28.57
C GLN A 246 34.72 -6.94 27.44
N PHE A 247 35.76 -7.77 27.28
CA PHE A 247 35.80 -8.88 26.32
C PHE A 247 34.59 -9.83 26.49
N ARG A 248 34.29 -10.24 27.74
CA ARG A 248 33.08 -11.03 28.06
C ARG A 248 31.79 -10.39 27.55
N ARG A 249 31.62 -9.08 27.76
CA ARG A 249 30.44 -8.33 27.31
C ARG A 249 30.41 -8.11 25.79
N LYS A 250 31.56 -7.95 25.15
CA LYS A 250 31.70 -7.88 23.68
C LYS A 250 31.28 -9.20 23.02
N LEU A 251 31.68 -10.34 23.59
CA LEU A 251 31.25 -11.67 23.17
C LEU A 251 29.75 -11.89 23.38
N ALA A 252 29.21 -11.50 24.55
CA ALA A 252 27.77 -11.56 24.82
C ALA A 252 26.93 -10.70 23.85
N TRP A 253 27.43 -9.52 23.49
CA TRP A 253 26.82 -8.65 22.49
C TRP A 253 26.84 -9.29 21.09
N LYS A 254 28.00 -9.81 20.63
CA LYS A 254 28.10 -10.57 19.36
C LYS A 254 27.12 -11.74 19.32
N ALA A 255 26.99 -12.47 20.41
CA ALA A 255 26.06 -13.59 20.52
C ALA A 255 24.58 -13.15 20.37
N PHE A 256 24.15 -12.06 21.01
CA PHE A 256 22.78 -11.55 20.83
C PHE A 256 22.54 -10.87 19.48
N GLU A 257 23.55 -10.22 18.88
CA GLU A 257 23.51 -9.72 17.49
C GLU A 257 23.25 -10.88 16.51
N HIS A 258 24.07 -11.92 16.58
CA HIS A 258 23.98 -13.08 15.69
C HIS A 258 22.59 -13.73 15.72
N ILE A 259 21.98 -13.86 16.91
CA ILE A 259 20.60 -14.35 17.04
C ILE A 259 19.57 -13.37 16.46
N ALA A 260 19.70 -12.06 16.72
CA ALA A 260 18.77 -11.08 16.15
C ALA A 260 18.81 -11.07 14.60
N SER A 261 20.01 -11.20 14.02
CA SER A 261 20.21 -11.33 12.57
C SER A 261 19.63 -12.65 12.02
N TYR A 262 19.79 -13.77 12.73
CA TYR A 262 19.20 -15.07 12.37
C TYR A 262 17.66 -15.06 12.44
N ASP A 263 17.09 -14.63 13.56
CA ASP A 263 15.64 -14.56 13.78
C ASP A 263 14.97 -13.60 12.76
N SER A 264 15.67 -12.55 12.33
CA SER A 264 15.20 -11.64 11.26
C SER A 264 15.04 -12.36 9.93
N ALA A 265 16.06 -13.15 9.51
CA ALA A 265 16.00 -13.91 8.26
C ALA A 265 14.91 -14.99 8.30
N VAL A 266 14.77 -15.71 9.43
CA VAL A 266 13.68 -16.69 9.63
C VAL A 266 12.31 -16.01 9.55
N SER A 267 12.14 -14.85 10.19
CA SER A 267 10.88 -14.09 10.16
C SER A 267 10.54 -13.57 8.76
N GLU A 268 11.52 -13.09 7.99
CA GLU A 268 11.29 -12.59 6.63
C GLU A 268 10.95 -13.74 5.67
N TRP A 269 11.67 -14.87 5.76
CA TRP A 269 11.40 -16.06 4.96
C TRP A 269 10.00 -16.61 5.23
N LEU A 270 9.61 -16.74 6.50
CA LEU A 270 8.28 -17.20 6.90
C LEU A 270 7.17 -16.24 6.44
N TRP A 271 7.36 -14.92 6.51
CA TRP A 271 6.36 -13.97 6.00
C TRP A 271 6.08 -14.19 4.52
N LYS A 272 7.12 -14.39 3.70
CA LYS A 272 6.98 -14.65 2.26
C LYS A 272 6.17 -15.93 1.95
N GLN A 273 6.13 -16.92 2.86
CA GLN A 273 5.32 -18.13 2.69
C GLN A 273 3.83 -17.93 3.00
N THR A 274 3.43 -16.82 3.64
CA THR A 274 2.03 -16.62 4.08
C THR A 274 1.07 -16.25 2.95
N GLY A 275 1.58 -15.75 1.81
CA GLY A 275 0.74 -15.12 0.78
C GLY A 275 0.07 -13.81 1.22
N GLY A 276 0.50 -13.22 2.34
CA GLY A 276 -0.02 -11.97 2.89
C GLY A 276 0.45 -10.71 2.15
N ASP A 277 0.11 -9.55 2.72
CA ASP A 277 0.43 -8.24 2.13
C ASP A 277 1.94 -8.01 1.94
N LYS A 278 2.28 -7.22 0.90
CA LYS A 278 3.67 -6.87 0.55
C LYS A 278 4.44 -6.22 1.71
N PHE A 279 3.75 -5.45 2.55
CA PHE A 279 4.32 -4.83 3.75
C PHE A 279 3.94 -5.65 4.99
N PRO A 280 4.90 -6.28 5.69
CA PRO A 280 4.61 -7.05 6.89
C PRO A 280 4.15 -6.11 8.04
N PRO A 281 3.22 -6.54 8.92
CA PRO A 281 2.80 -5.76 10.09
C PRO A 281 3.93 -5.39 11.07
N LYS A 282 5.10 -6.02 10.94
CA LYS A 282 6.36 -5.67 11.60
C LYS A 282 7.50 -5.95 10.61
N LEU A 283 8.35 -4.96 10.37
CA LEU A 283 9.57 -5.11 9.57
C LEU A 283 10.80 -5.06 10.48
N THR A 284 11.79 -5.91 10.23
CA THR A 284 13.11 -5.88 10.89
C THR A 284 14.18 -5.81 9.81
N VAL A 285 15.18 -4.95 10.00
CA VAL A 285 16.27 -4.73 9.04
C VAL A 285 17.59 -5.03 9.73
N PRO A 286 18.18 -6.23 9.54
CA PRO A 286 19.48 -6.57 10.13
C PRO A 286 20.60 -5.85 9.37
N LEU A 287 21.36 -4.99 10.07
CA LEU A 287 22.40 -4.14 9.49
C LEU A 287 23.79 -4.53 10.00
N SER A 288 24.71 -4.83 9.08
CA SER A 288 26.11 -5.16 9.39
C SER A 288 27.03 -3.98 9.06
N LEU A 289 27.88 -3.55 10.00
CA LEU A 289 28.85 -2.47 9.78
C LEU A 289 29.90 -2.88 8.75
N LYS A 290 30.00 -2.16 7.61
CA LYS A 290 31.05 -2.35 6.59
C LYS A 290 32.27 -1.47 6.89
N SER A 291 32.06 -0.21 7.29
CA SER A 291 33.14 0.69 7.72
C SER A 291 32.63 1.87 8.56
N SER A 292 33.46 2.40 9.46
CA SER A 292 33.28 3.78 9.94
C SER A 292 33.53 4.77 8.80
N LEU A 293 32.88 5.93 8.81
CA LEU A 293 33.11 7.01 7.86
C LEU A 293 33.75 8.21 8.56
N ARG A 294 34.53 8.98 7.80
CA ARG A 294 35.27 10.16 8.29
C ARG A 294 34.35 11.23 8.89
N TYR A 295 33.18 11.41 8.28
CA TYR A 295 32.06 12.23 8.71
C TYR A 295 30.81 11.86 7.89
N GLY A 296 29.65 12.40 8.26
CA GLY A 296 28.37 12.26 7.55
C GLY A 296 28.25 13.18 6.34
N GLU A 297 27.12 13.85 6.14
CA GLU A 297 26.97 14.84 5.08
C GLU A 297 27.91 16.03 5.26
N ASN A 298 28.12 16.42 6.52
CA ASN A 298 28.93 17.56 6.94
C ASN A 298 30.02 17.14 7.95
N PRO A 299 31.19 17.80 7.99
CA PRO A 299 32.34 17.40 8.82
C PRO A 299 32.12 17.26 10.33
N HIS A 300 31.08 17.89 10.88
CA HIS A 300 30.76 17.81 12.32
C HIS A 300 29.92 16.58 12.70
N GLN A 301 29.32 15.90 11.72
CA GLN A 301 28.50 14.70 11.92
C GLN A 301 29.39 13.46 11.88
N LYS A 302 29.31 12.58 12.88
CA LYS A 302 29.93 11.24 12.79
C LYS A 302 29.03 10.31 11.96
N ALA A 303 29.62 9.43 11.16
CA ALA A 303 28.87 8.47 10.36
C ALA A 303 29.59 7.12 10.21
N ALA A 304 28.86 6.14 9.71
CA ALA A 304 29.31 4.79 9.42
C ALA A 304 28.48 4.24 8.25
N PHE A 305 29.06 3.32 7.47
CA PHE A 305 28.37 2.64 6.38
C PHE A 305 28.01 1.21 6.79
N TYR A 306 26.74 0.86 6.64
CA TYR A 306 26.18 -0.45 6.95
C TYR A 306 25.69 -1.12 5.67
N VAL A 307 25.78 -2.45 5.63
CA VAL A 307 25.21 -3.30 4.59
C VAL A 307 24.01 -4.04 5.15
N ASP A 308 22.92 -4.03 4.40
CA ASP A 308 21.70 -4.76 4.71
C ASP A 308 21.93 -6.29 4.61
N LYS A 309 21.29 -7.03 5.50
CA LYS A 309 21.31 -8.50 5.60
C LYS A 309 19.90 -9.09 5.54
N SER A 310 18.93 -8.34 5.02
CA SER A 310 17.61 -8.85 4.65
C SER A 310 17.76 -9.81 3.45
N LEU A 311 16.95 -10.87 3.41
CA LEU A 311 16.93 -11.84 2.32
C LEU A 311 16.50 -11.20 0.99
N SER A 312 15.75 -10.09 1.03
CA SER A 312 15.40 -9.27 -0.14
C SER A 312 16.59 -8.68 -0.89
N GLU A 313 17.70 -8.37 -0.20
CA GLU A 313 18.88 -7.74 -0.82
C GLU A 313 19.93 -8.75 -1.33
N VAL A 314 19.68 -10.05 -1.18
CA VAL A 314 20.62 -11.07 -1.64
C VAL A 314 20.65 -11.14 -3.17
N ASN A 315 21.86 -11.03 -3.72
CA ASN A 315 22.14 -10.86 -5.15
C ASN A 315 21.52 -9.60 -5.79
N ALA A 316 20.88 -8.71 -5.01
CA ALA A 316 20.07 -7.61 -5.53
C ALA A 316 20.88 -6.42 -6.08
N GLY A 317 22.21 -6.45 -5.98
CA GLY A 317 23.14 -5.47 -6.57
C GLY A 317 23.27 -4.14 -5.81
N GLY A 318 23.72 -3.11 -6.52
CA GLY A 318 23.83 -1.74 -6.00
C GLY A 318 25.11 -1.43 -5.23
N ILE A 319 25.32 -0.14 -4.92
CA ILE A 319 26.61 0.40 -4.42
C ILE A 319 27.02 -0.18 -3.06
N ALA A 320 26.09 -0.66 -2.24
CA ALA A 320 26.41 -1.36 -1.00
C ALA A 320 27.28 -2.61 -1.23
N THR A 321 27.06 -3.30 -2.36
CA THR A 321 27.81 -4.50 -2.78
C THR A 321 29.05 -4.19 -3.62
N ALA A 322 29.25 -2.94 -4.04
CA ALA A 322 30.34 -2.56 -4.94
C ALA A 322 31.74 -2.84 -4.36
N ILE A 323 32.66 -3.20 -5.27
CA ILE A 323 34.07 -3.42 -5.02
C ILE A 323 34.82 -2.12 -5.32
N GLN A 324 35.57 -1.60 -4.36
CA GLN A 324 36.43 -0.45 -4.57
C GLN A 324 37.82 -0.92 -5.02
N GLN A 325 38.12 -0.78 -6.31
CA GLN A 325 39.39 -1.23 -6.91
C GLN A 325 40.57 -0.29 -6.58
N HIS A 326 40.30 1.01 -6.35
CA HIS A 326 41.35 2.02 -6.10
C HIS A 326 40.86 3.20 -5.24
N GLY A 327 41.82 3.97 -4.72
CA GLY A 327 41.59 5.31 -4.18
C GLY A 327 41.51 5.40 -2.66
N LYS A 328 41.07 6.57 -2.19
CA LYS A 328 40.80 6.83 -0.76
C LYS A 328 39.47 6.21 -0.34
N GLU A 329 39.29 5.96 0.96
CA GLU A 329 38.01 5.59 1.58
C GLU A 329 36.84 6.44 1.04
N MET A 330 35.69 5.82 0.76
CA MET A 330 34.45 6.53 0.41
C MET A 330 33.99 7.45 1.56
N SER A 331 33.52 8.65 1.23
CA SER A 331 32.78 9.50 2.17
C SER A 331 31.26 9.24 2.07
N TYR A 332 30.48 9.71 3.05
CA TYR A 332 29.02 9.59 3.04
C TYR A 332 28.40 10.14 1.75
N ASN A 333 28.80 11.35 1.34
CA ASN A 333 28.32 11.97 0.11
C ASN A 333 28.81 11.23 -1.15
N ASN A 334 29.95 10.53 -1.11
CA ASN A 334 30.35 9.67 -2.23
C ASN A 334 29.47 8.43 -2.35
N TYR A 335 28.97 7.86 -1.24
CA TYR A 335 28.00 6.76 -1.32
C TYR A 335 26.67 7.25 -1.92
N LEU A 336 26.16 8.41 -1.49
CA LEU A 336 24.93 9.00 -2.04
C LEU A 336 25.04 9.35 -3.53
N ASP A 337 26.11 10.05 -3.93
CA ASP A 337 26.28 10.46 -5.33
C ASP A 337 26.60 9.26 -6.25
N ALA A 338 27.30 8.23 -5.75
CA ALA A 338 27.56 7.01 -6.53
C ALA A 338 26.30 6.17 -6.71
N ASP A 339 25.44 6.05 -5.69
CA ASP A 339 24.20 5.29 -5.81
C ASP A 339 23.20 6.00 -6.74
N ALA A 340 23.08 7.33 -6.64
CA ALA A 340 22.31 8.14 -7.57
C ALA A 340 22.82 8.02 -9.03
N ALA A 341 24.15 8.04 -9.25
CA ALA A 341 24.74 7.87 -10.57
C ALA A 341 24.52 6.44 -11.13
N TRP A 342 24.71 5.44 -10.28
CA TRP A 342 24.60 4.03 -10.65
C TRP A 342 23.16 3.63 -10.99
N ASN A 343 22.19 4.06 -10.18
CA ASN A 343 20.77 3.84 -10.45
C ASN A 343 20.36 4.50 -11.76
N CYS A 344 20.73 5.77 -11.96
CA CYS A 344 20.41 6.51 -13.17
C CYS A 344 20.99 5.85 -14.43
N VAL A 345 22.30 5.55 -14.46
CA VAL A 345 22.90 4.98 -15.68
C VAL A 345 22.43 3.56 -15.97
N SER A 346 22.11 2.78 -14.92
CA SER A 346 21.65 1.38 -15.04
C SER A 346 20.32 1.22 -15.79
N GLU A 347 19.49 2.25 -15.91
CA GLU A 347 18.19 2.15 -16.59
C GLU A 347 18.29 2.32 -18.12
N PHE A 348 19.34 2.96 -18.62
CA PHE A 348 19.55 3.13 -20.07
C PHE A 348 19.99 1.83 -20.74
N ARG A 349 19.46 1.56 -21.95
CA ARG A 349 19.79 0.38 -22.77
C ARG A 349 21.00 0.59 -23.67
N ASN A 350 21.17 1.80 -24.20
CA ASN A 350 22.27 2.19 -25.07
C ASN A 350 23.51 2.53 -24.22
N PRO A 351 24.74 2.47 -24.76
CA PRO A 351 25.93 2.90 -24.00
C PRO A 351 25.78 4.37 -23.58
N THR A 352 25.87 4.62 -22.28
CA THR A 352 25.45 5.89 -21.66
C THR A 352 26.43 6.35 -20.59
N CYS A 353 26.69 7.65 -20.56
CA CYS A 353 27.40 8.34 -19.48
C CYS A 353 26.41 9.14 -18.63
N VAL A 354 26.54 9.04 -17.31
CA VAL A 354 25.84 9.89 -16.32
C VAL A 354 26.88 10.57 -15.43
N ILE A 355 26.72 11.86 -15.18
CA ILE A 355 27.52 12.63 -14.23
C ILE A 355 26.58 13.17 -13.14
N VAL A 356 26.82 12.80 -11.88
CA VAL A 356 26.03 13.25 -10.71
C VAL A 356 26.84 14.13 -9.79
N LYS A 357 26.15 15.09 -9.16
CA LYS A 357 26.68 15.87 -8.04
C LYS A 357 25.53 16.24 -7.09
N HIS A 358 25.69 15.98 -5.80
CA HIS A 358 24.65 16.18 -4.79
C HIS A 358 23.31 15.52 -5.17
N THR A 359 23.37 14.23 -5.51
CA THR A 359 22.27 13.32 -5.88
C THR A 359 21.44 13.70 -7.11
N ASN A 360 21.86 14.69 -7.90
CA ASN A 360 21.21 15.09 -9.16
C ASN A 360 22.16 14.84 -10.35
N PRO A 361 21.67 14.30 -11.48
CA PRO A 361 22.47 14.17 -12.70
C PRO A 361 22.66 15.55 -13.37
N CYS A 362 23.88 16.07 -13.35
CA CYS A 362 24.22 17.34 -14.02
C CYS A 362 24.52 17.18 -15.51
N GLY A 363 24.71 15.94 -15.99
CA GLY A 363 24.78 15.62 -17.41
C GLY A 363 24.50 14.14 -17.66
N VAL A 364 23.78 13.85 -18.74
CA VAL A 364 23.44 12.50 -19.20
C VAL A 364 23.50 12.50 -20.73
N ALA A 365 24.16 11.51 -21.33
CA ALA A 365 24.12 11.31 -22.78
C ALA A 365 24.35 9.84 -23.16
N SER A 366 23.65 9.38 -24.21
CA SER A 366 23.85 8.06 -24.83
C SER A 366 24.50 8.19 -26.21
N SER A 367 25.45 7.33 -26.54
CA SER A 367 26.11 7.27 -27.85
C SER A 367 26.75 5.89 -28.05
N ASP A 368 26.85 5.42 -29.29
CA ASP A 368 27.59 4.19 -29.61
C ASP A 368 29.11 4.34 -29.36
N ASP A 369 29.64 5.57 -29.37
CA ASP A 369 30.95 5.89 -28.79
C ASP A 369 30.78 6.39 -27.35
N ILE A 370 31.19 5.56 -26.38
CA ILE A 370 31.12 5.86 -24.95
C ILE A 370 31.99 7.05 -24.54
N LEU A 371 33.06 7.36 -25.30
CA LEU A 371 33.90 8.52 -25.07
C LEU A 371 33.19 9.81 -25.55
N GLU A 372 32.39 9.73 -26.62
CA GLU A 372 31.52 10.84 -27.04
C GLU A 372 30.34 11.02 -26.08
N ALA A 373 29.73 9.93 -25.58
CA ALA A 373 28.74 10.00 -24.50
C ALA A 373 29.30 10.75 -23.27
N TYR A 374 30.55 10.52 -22.90
CA TYR A 374 31.23 11.29 -21.86
C TYR A 374 31.41 12.77 -22.21
N ARG A 375 31.89 13.09 -23.42
CA ARG A 375 32.04 14.50 -23.87
C ARG A 375 30.70 15.26 -23.84
N LEU A 376 29.64 14.63 -24.34
CA LEU A 376 28.28 15.19 -24.36
C LEU A 376 27.72 15.37 -22.94
N ALA A 377 27.88 14.39 -22.05
CA ALA A 377 27.47 14.53 -20.65
C ALA A 377 28.26 15.63 -19.92
N VAL A 378 29.55 15.84 -20.22
CA VAL A 378 30.32 16.99 -19.70
C VAL A 378 29.84 18.32 -20.30
N LYS A 379 29.43 18.35 -21.58
CA LYS A 379 28.93 19.55 -22.27
C LYS A 379 27.66 20.12 -21.62
N ALA A 380 26.78 19.27 -21.10
CA ALA A 380 25.49 19.65 -20.50
C ALA A 380 25.62 20.65 -19.33
N ASP A 381 26.61 20.47 -18.46
CA ASP A 381 26.96 21.44 -17.41
C ASP A 381 28.42 21.22 -16.95
N PRO A 382 29.42 21.79 -17.64
CA PRO A 382 30.83 21.53 -17.34
C PRO A 382 31.27 22.11 -15.99
N VAL A 383 30.55 23.11 -15.47
CA VAL A 383 30.82 23.73 -14.15
C VAL A 383 30.32 22.82 -13.02
N SER A 384 29.12 22.23 -13.18
CA SER A 384 28.63 21.23 -12.24
C SER A 384 29.40 19.92 -12.35
N ALA A 385 29.76 19.46 -13.56
CA ALA A 385 30.52 18.22 -13.76
C ALA A 385 31.88 18.22 -13.04
N PHE A 386 32.50 19.38 -12.80
CA PHE A 386 33.74 19.48 -12.02
C PHE A 386 33.57 18.92 -10.60
N GLY A 387 34.22 17.78 -10.33
CA GLY A 387 34.15 17.09 -9.03
C GLY A 387 32.89 16.24 -8.82
N GLY A 388 32.08 16.02 -9.86
CA GLY A 388 30.99 15.05 -9.84
C GLY A 388 31.49 13.59 -9.89
N ILE A 389 30.57 12.65 -9.72
CA ILE A 389 30.79 11.21 -9.91
C ILE A 389 30.28 10.83 -11.30
N VAL A 390 31.14 10.18 -12.09
CA VAL A 390 30.85 9.72 -13.46
C VAL A 390 30.56 8.22 -13.41
N ALA A 391 29.45 7.80 -13.99
CA ALA A 391 29.04 6.40 -14.08
C ALA A 391 28.67 6.02 -15.52
N PHE A 392 28.94 4.76 -15.88
CA PHE A 392 28.64 4.17 -17.18
C PHE A 392 27.94 2.81 -17.03
N ASN A 393 27.07 2.45 -17.98
CA ASN A 393 26.33 1.18 -17.97
C ASN A 393 27.01 0.03 -18.75
N ILE A 394 28.13 0.29 -19.44
CA ILE A 394 28.95 -0.72 -20.12
C ILE A 394 30.32 -0.87 -19.46
N GLU A 395 31.06 -1.92 -19.81
CA GLU A 395 32.47 -2.11 -19.41
C GLU A 395 33.38 -1.08 -20.11
N ILE A 396 34.31 -0.47 -19.36
CA ILE A 396 35.10 0.71 -19.80
C ILE A 396 36.56 0.66 -19.34
N ASP A 397 37.38 1.54 -19.92
CA ASP A 397 38.77 1.77 -19.51
C ASP A 397 38.95 3.02 -18.58
N ASP A 398 37.91 3.83 -18.37
CA ASP A 398 37.93 5.18 -17.74
C ASP A 398 36.46 5.68 -17.57
N ILE A 399 35.87 6.28 -16.51
CA ILE A 399 36.08 6.68 -15.08
C ILE A 399 34.64 6.90 -14.50
N VAL A 400 34.16 6.81 -13.26
CA VAL A 400 34.60 6.54 -11.87
C VAL A 400 33.89 5.27 -11.32
N VAL A 401 32.69 4.97 -11.85
CA VAL A 401 31.86 3.80 -11.52
C VAL A 401 31.48 3.07 -12.80
N ALA A 402 31.61 1.74 -12.83
CA ALA A 402 31.29 0.91 -13.99
C ALA A 402 30.78 -0.49 -13.57
N PRO A 403 30.14 -1.25 -14.47
CA PRO A 403 29.90 -2.67 -14.25
C PRO A 403 31.21 -3.48 -14.16
N LYS A 404 32.26 -3.08 -14.90
CA LYS A 404 33.58 -3.70 -14.99
C LYS A 404 34.63 -2.72 -15.56
N TYR A 405 35.91 -3.06 -15.37
CA TYR A 405 37.07 -2.40 -15.98
C TYR A 405 38.04 -3.41 -16.60
N THR A 406 38.70 -3.06 -17.71
CA THR A 406 39.83 -3.85 -18.22
C THR A 406 41.12 -3.59 -17.42
N GLU A 407 42.06 -4.53 -17.44
CA GLU A 407 43.36 -4.41 -16.77
C GLU A 407 44.11 -3.14 -17.21
N LYS A 408 44.13 -2.86 -18.50
CA LYS A 408 44.76 -1.67 -19.10
C LYS A 408 44.08 -0.36 -18.68
N GLY A 409 42.76 -0.36 -18.54
CA GLY A 409 42.01 0.78 -18.01
C GLY A 409 42.41 1.10 -16.56
N LEU A 410 42.47 0.07 -15.71
CA LEU A 410 42.90 0.21 -14.32
C LEU A 410 44.33 0.79 -14.20
N GLU A 411 45.29 0.35 -15.03
CA GLU A 411 46.64 0.93 -15.06
C GLU A 411 46.63 2.45 -15.34
N ILE A 412 45.88 2.87 -16.36
CA ILE A 412 45.74 4.29 -16.75
C ILE A 412 45.08 5.09 -15.62
N LEU A 413 44.00 4.57 -15.03
CA LEU A 413 43.26 5.19 -13.93
C LEU A 413 44.12 5.36 -12.67
N HIS A 414 44.90 4.34 -12.30
CA HIS A 414 45.83 4.39 -11.15
C HIS A 414 46.89 5.48 -11.32
N GLY A 415 47.36 5.70 -12.55
CA GLY A 415 48.32 6.76 -12.89
C GLY A 415 47.76 8.18 -12.75
N LYS A 416 46.48 8.40 -13.09
CA LYS A 416 45.86 9.74 -13.11
C LYS A 416 45.75 10.39 -11.73
N SER A 417 45.39 9.65 -10.68
CA SER A 417 45.35 10.18 -9.31
C SER A 417 45.31 9.10 -8.23
N LYS A 418 46.08 9.31 -7.16
CA LYS A 418 46.03 8.50 -5.91
C LYS A 418 44.79 8.78 -5.04
N THR A 419 43.89 9.66 -5.46
CA THR A 419 42.67 10.02 -4.71
C THR A 419 41.37 9.72 -5.46
N LEU A 420 41.47 9.44 -6.75
CA LEU A 420 40.34 8.96 -7.56
C LEU A 420 39.90 7.60 -7.04
N ARG A 421 38.59 7.40 -6.91
CA ARG A 421 38.01 6.12 -6.51
C ARG A 421 37.53 5.41 -7.77
N ILE A 422 37.61 4.09 -7.77
CA ILE A 422 37.15 3.24 -8.88
C ILE A 422 36.23 2.21 -8.27
N LEU A 423 34.97 2.16 -8.70
CA LEU A 423 33.94 1.26 -8.18
C LEU A 423 33.43 0.32 -9.27
N GLU A 424 33.52 -0.97 -9.01
CA GLU A 424 32.87 -2.02 -9.81
C GLU A 424 31.57 -2.43 -9.11
N ALA A 425 30.43 -2.35 -9.80
CA ALA A 425 29.11 -2.54 -9.21
C ALA A 425 28.19 -3.43 -10.06
N LYS A 426 27.40 -4.30 -9.41
CA LYS A 426 26.29 -4.99 -10.09
C LYS A 426 25.09 -4.04 -10.21
N LYS A 427 24.41 -4.05 -11.37
CA LYS A 427 23.11 -3.38 -11.57
C LYS A 427 22.12 -3.83 -10.49
N ASN A 428 21.29 -2.89 -10.01
CA ASN A 428 20.19 -3.19 -9.10
C ASN A 428 19.09 -3.99 -9.82
N GLU A 429 18.58 -5.04 -9.16
CA GLU A 429 17.37 -5.76 -9.60
C GLU A 429 16.11 -4.91 -9.35
N LYS A 430 15.05 -5.10 -10.16
CA LYS A 430 13.73 -4.46 -9.93
C LYS A 430 13.02 -5.07 -8.70
N GLY A 431 12.08 -4.33 -8.12
CA GLY A 431 11.16 -4.77 -7.08
C GLY A 431 11.59 -4.48 -5.64
N LYS A 432 12.52 -3.54 -5.43
CA LYS A 432 13.12 -3.26 -4.12
C LYS A 432 12.18 -2.49 -3.18
N LEU A 433 12.52 -2.55 -1.89
CA LEU A 433 11.91 -1.73 -0.85
C LEU A 433 12.77 -0.49 -0.60
N SER A 434 12.24 0.70 -0.89
CA SER A 434 12.89 1.97 -0.53
C SER A 434 12.47 2.37 0.88
N LEU A 435 13.46 2.52 1.77
CA LEU A 435 13.28 2.94 3.16
C LEU A 435 13.81 4.36 3.38
N ARG A 436 12.98 5.25 3.92
CA ARG A 436 13.34 6.65 4.23
C ARG A 436 13.06 6.99 5.69
N GLN A 437 14.08 7.42 6.43
CA GLN A 437 13.93 7.76 7.84
C GLN A 437 13.09 9.03 8.03
N VAL A 438 12.27 9.04 9.08
CA VAL A 438 11.53 10.21 9.57
C VAL A 438 11.67 10.31 11.09
N GLY A 439 11.20 11.42 11.69
CA GLY A 439 11.26 11.62 13.14
C GLY A 439 10.54 10.52 13.92
N GLY A 440 11.29 9.61 14.53
CA GLY A 440 10.77 8.48 15.31
C GLY A 440 10.36 7.24 14.51
N GLY A 441 10.65 7.16 13.20
CA GLY A 441 10.24 6.01 12.39
C GLY A 441 10.84 5.97 10.99
N TRP A 442 10.23 5.15 10.12
CA TRP A 442 10.61 4.96 8.72
C TRP A 442 9.36 4.97 7.84
N LEU A 443 9.49 5.55 6.65
CA LEU A 443 8.59 5.34 5.52
C LEU A 443 9.14 4.18 4.70
N ALA A 444 8.25 3.33 4.19
CA ALA A 444 8.57 2.22 3.31
C ALA A 444 7.67 2.31 2.07
N GLN A 445 8.28 2.17 0.90
CA GLN A 445 7.60 2.19 -0.40
C GLN A 445 8.33 1.30 -1.39
N ASP A 446 7.72 1.06 -2.54
CA ASP A 446 8.40 0.42 -3.67
C ASP A 446 9.47 1.35 -4.27
N SER A 447 10.53 0.77 -4.84
CA SER A 447 11.39 1.49 -5.78
C SER A 447 10.62 1.87 -7.05
N ASP A 448 10.90 3.06 -7.59
CA ASP A 448 10.39 3.42 -8.91
C ASP A 448 11.27 2.76 -9.97
N ASP A 449 10.81 1.61 -10.46
CA ASP A 449 11.52 0.83 -11.48
C ASP A 449 10.95 1.04 -12.89
N LEU A 450 10.06 2.03 -13.11
CA LEU A 450 9.45 2.24 -14.41
C LEU A 450 10.42 2.93 -15.37
N THR A 451 10.59 2.35 -16.56
CA THR A 451 11.32 2.94 -17.69
C THR A 451 10.33 3.50 -18.72
N PRO A 452 10.74 4.32 -19.70
CA PRO A 452 9.83 4.81 -20.74
C PRO A 452 9.13 3.69 -21.53
N GLN A 453 9.75 2.51 -21.65
CA GLN A 453 9.14 1.35 -22.32
C GLN A 453 8.11 0.60 -21.44
N ASP A 454 8.05 0.89 -20.14
CA ASP A 454 7.00 0.43 -19.23
C ASP A 454 5.79 1.42 -19.19
N ILE A 455 5.83 2.50 -19.98
CA ILE A 455 4.92 3.67 -19.90
C ILE A 455 4.28 3.94 -21.27
N GLN A 456 2.99 4.34 -21.28
CA GLN A 456 2.30 4.77 -22.51
C GLN A 456 2.30 6.30 -22.63
N PHE A 457 3.07 6.83 -23.59
CA PHE A 457 3.02 8.25 -23.95
C PHE A 457 1.83 8.55 -24.86
N ASN A 458 0.84 9.28 -24.36
CA ASN A 458 -0.39 9.60 -25.10
C ASN A 458 -0.29 11.00 -25.70
N VAL A 459 -0.32 11.12 -27.03
CA VAL A 459 -0.40 12.44 -27.69
C VAL A 459 -1.79 13.03 -27.43
N VAL A 460 -1.82 14.22 -26.81
CA VAL A 460 -3.06 14.95 -26.48
C VAL A 460 -3.21 16.28 -27.23
N SER A 461 -2.13 16.76 -27.86
CA SER A 461 -2.13 17.88 -28.81
C SER A 461 -2.58 17.48 -30.22
N GLU A 462 -2.93 18.46 -31.05
CA GLU A 462 -3.16 18.29 -32.49
C GLU A 462 -1.88 17.93 -33.25
N LYS A 463 -0.76 18.60 -32.94
CA LYS A 463 0.56 18.22 -33.44
C LYS A 463 0.97 16.87 -32.85
N LYS A 464 1.47 15.97 -33.69
CA LYS A 464 2.13 14.73 -33.28
C LYS A 464 3.66 14.93 -33.30
N PRO A 465 4.40 14.34 -32.34
CA PRO A 465 5.86 14.36 -32.40
C PRO A 465 6.38 13.56 -33.60
N GLN A 466 7.55 13.95 -34.10
CA GLN A 466 8.38 13.12 -34.98
C GLN A 466 9.08 11.99 -34.20
N ASP A 467 9.57 10.96 -34.89
CA ASP A 467 10.23 9.80 -34.25
C ASP A 467 11.52 10.15 -33.50
N ASN A 468 12.16 11.30 -33.77
CA ASN A 468 13.25 11.84 -32.96
C ASN A 468 12.72 12.63 -31.75
N GLU A 469 11.74 13.52 -31.94
CA GLU A 469 11.08 14.24 -30.83
C GLU A 469 10.55 13.25 -29.77
N LEU A 470 9.92 12.15 -30.18
CA LEU A 470 9.40 11.13 -29.26
C LEU A 470 10.51 10.39 -28.50
N ARG A 471 11.61 10.01 -29.16
CA ARG A 471 12.76 9.36 -28.49
C ARG A 471 13.47 10.30 -27.52
N ASP A 472 13.59 11.58 -27.87
CA ASP A 472 14.15 12.58 -26.96
C ASP A 472 13.20 12.86 -25.79
N ALA A 473 11.89 12.75 -25.97
CA ALA A 473 10.91 12.81 -24.87
C ALA A 473 11.00 11.58 -23.95
N GLU A 474 11.15 10.37 -24.48
CA GLU A 474 11.43 9.16 -23.68
C GLU A 474 12.76 9.29 -22.90
N PHE A 475 13.81 9.79 -23.54
CA PHE A 475 15.12 10.03 -22.91
C PHE A 475 15.04 11.10 -21.81
N ALA A 476 14.37 12.23 -22.07
CA ALA A 476 14.12 13.28 -21.09
C ALA A 476 13.30 12.77 -19.91
N TRP A 477 12.30 11.92 -20.17
CA TRP A 477 11.46 11.29 -19.14
C TRP A 477 12.27 10.36 -18.22
N LEU A 478 13.16 9.54 -18.79
CA LEU A 478 14.06 8.72 -17.97
C LEU A 478 15.05 9.58 -17.19
N CYS A 479 15.53 10.70 -17.75
CA CYS A 479 16.40 11.62 -17.02
C CYS A 479 15.69 12.32 -15.86
N VAL A 480 14.47 12.85 -16.05
CA VAL A 480 13.77 13.68 -15.05
C VAL A 480 13.44 12.90 -13.79
N LYS A 481 13.17 11.59 -13.92
CA LYS A 481 13.02 10.61 -12.83
C LYS A 481 14.13 10.66 -11.77
N HIS A 482 15.36 10.92 -12.17
CA HIS A 482 16.52 10.91 -11.26
C HIS A 482 16.87 12.31 -10.70
N VAL A 483 16.30 13.36 -11.26
CA VAL A 483 16.39 14.75 -10.78
C VAL A 483 15.43 14.94 -9.60
N LYS A 484 15.78 15.79 -8.62
CA LYS A 484 14.90 16.01 -7.44
C LYS A 484 13.79 17.01 -7.74
N SER A 485 12.58 16.71 -7.28
CA SER A 485 11.34 17.46 -7.54
C SER A 485 11.31 18.89 -6.96
N ASN A 486 10.59 19.84 -7.57
CA ASN A 486 9.98 19.73 -8.91
C ASN A 486 11.09 19.78 -9.97
N ALA A 487 11.03 18.91 -10.96
CA ALA A 487 12.10 18.66 -11.89
C ALA A 487 11.67 18.90 -13.35
N ILE A 488 12.52 19.62 -14.08
CA ILE A 488 12.40 19.80 -15.54
C ILE A 488 13.71 19.35 -16.16
N VAL A 489 13.64 18.47 -17.17
CA VAL A 489 14.77 18.13 -18.05
C VAL A 489 14.44 18.54 -19.48
N ILE A 490 15.41 19.16 -20.14
CA ILE A 490 15.41 19.41 -21.58
C ILE A 490 16.50 18.54 -22.19
N ALA A 491 16.15 17.76 -23.21
CA ALA A 491 17.07 16.86 -23.90
C ALA A 491 16.83 16.86 -25.42
N LYS A 492 17.88 16.49 -26.17
CA LYS A 492 17.86 16.42 -27.63
C LYS A 492 18.96 15.48 -28.12
N ASP A 493 18.68 14.72 -29.19
CA ASP A 493 19.58 13.75 -29.79
C ASP A 493 20.19 12.76 -28.77
N ASN A 494 19.40 12.30 -27.78
CA ASN A 494 19.82 11.51 -26.61
C ASN A 494 20.91 12.15 -25.71
N CYS A 495 20.94 13.49 -25.65
CA CYS A 495 21.77 14.26 -24.72
C CYS A 495 20.90 15.20 -23.87
N MET A 496 21.15 15.25 -22.55
CA MET A 496 20.61 16.31 -21.69
C MET A 496 21.24 17.65 -22.10
N LEU A 497 20.40 18.65 -22.39
CA LEU A 497 20.84 20.02 -22.66
C LEU A 497 20.74 20.91 -21.40
N GLY A 498 19.82 20.59 -20.50
CA GLY A 498 19.65 21.32 -19.25
C GLY A 498 18.70 20.64 -18.29
N MET A 499 18.90 20.86 -16.99
CA MET A 499 17.97 20.44 -15.95
C MET A 499 17.79 21.53 -14.90
N GLY A 500 16.56 21.67 -14.42
CA GLY A 500 16.20 22.43 -13.23
C GLY A 500 15.68 21.49 -12.16
N SER A 501 16.21 21.62 -10.94
CA SER A 501 16.05 20.63 -9.87
C SER A 501 15.71 21.29 -8.53
N GLY A 502 14.91 20.61 -7.72
CA GLY A 502 14.71 20.93 -6.30
C GLY A 502 13.89 22.20 -6.04
N GLN A 503 13.20 22.75 -7.04
CA GLN A 503 12.46 23.99 -6.87
C GLN A 503 11.05 23.73 -6.35
N PRO A 504 10.55 24.50 -5.36
CA PRO A 504 9.14 24.46 -4.95
C PRO A 504 8.18 24.95 -6.05
N ASN A 505 8.68 25.75 -7.00
CA ASN A 505 7.91 26.24 -8.16
C ASN A 505 8.45 25.60 -9.44
N CYS A 506 7.57 24.92 -10.20
CA CYS A 506 7.91 24.26 -11.46
C CYS A 506 8.44 25.24 -12.52
N LEU A 507 7.90 26.46 -12.57
CA LEU A 507 8.34 27.54 -13.48
C LEU A 507 9.80 27.93 -13.27
N GLU A 508 10.32 27.88 -12.03
CA GLU A 508 11.73 28.16 -11.77
C GLU A 508 12.63 26.98 -12.16
N SER A 509 12.15 25.73 -12.06
CA SER A 509 12.87 24.58 -12.66
C SER A 509 12.93 24.71 -14.18
N LEU A 510 11.86 25.13 -14.85
CA LEU A 510 11.89 25.43 -16.29
C LEU A 510 12.95 26.51 -16.59
N ARG A 511 12.92 27.64 -15.88
CA ARG A 511 13.86 28.77 -16.06
C ARG A 511 15.31 28.47 -15.74
N ILE A 512 15.58 27.39 -15.02
CA ILE A 512 16.94 26.87 -14.82
C ILE A 512 17.31 25.94 -15.99
N ALA A 513 16.41 25.05 -16.41
CA ALA A 513 16.64 24.14 -17.54
C ALA A 513 16.85 24.90 -18.86
N LEU A 514 15.97 25.84 -19.22
CA LEU A 514 16.05 26.69 -20.41
C LEU A 514 17.38 27.46 -20.46
N ARG A 515 17.80 28.02 -19.32
CA ARG A 515 19.02 28.84 -19.19
C ARG A 515 20.31 28.02 -19.28
N LYS A 516 20.25 26.71 -19.05
CA LYS A 516 21.35 25.77 -19.34
C LYS A 516 21.35 25.35 -20.81
N ALA A 517 20.19 24.97 -21.35
CA ALA A 517 20.04 24.53 -22.74
C ALA A 517 20.37 25.64 -23.76
N GLY A 518 20.16 26.91 -23.41
CA GLY A 518 20.52 28.06 -24.25
C GLY A 518 19.83 27.99 -25.62
N ASP A 519 20.56 28.31 -26.69
CA ASP A 519 20.03 28.23 -28.06
C ASP A 519 19.75 26.79 -28.55
N GLU A 520 20.32 25.76 -27.90
CA GLU A 520 20.15 24.35 -28.33
C GLU A 520 18.75 23.79 -27.99
N VAL A 521 17.98 24.51 -27.15
CA VAL A 521 16.58 24.24 -26.80
C VAL A 521 15.63 24.10 -28.01
N LYS A 522 15.99 24.69 -29.16
CA LYS A 522 15.12 24.79 -30.34
C LYS A 522 14.87 23.41 -30.94
N GLY A 523 13.61 22.96 -30.87
CA GLY A 523 13.20 21.61 -31.27
C GLY A 523 13.70 20.50 -30.33
N ALA A 524 14.11 20.84 -29.10
CA ALA A 524 14.40 19.85 -28.05
C ALA A 524 13.09 19.31 -27.44
N ALA A 525 13.20 18.17 -26.76
CA ALA A 525 12.14 17.64 -25.91
C ALA A 525 12.27 18.16 -24.47
N LEU A 526 11.14 18.39 -23.83
CA LEU A 526 11.04 18.69 -22.40
C LEU A 526 10.28 17.57 -21.68
N ALA A 527 10.77 17.17 -20.51
CA ALA A 527 10.03 16.32 -19.57
C ALA A 527 9.89 16.99 -18.20
N SER A 528 8.73 16.81 -17.58
CA SER A 528 8.40 17.26 -16.22
C SER A 528 8.04 16.06 -15.34
N ASP A 529 8.50 16.03 -14.09
CA ASP A 529 8.16 14.97 -13.12
C ASP A 529 6.73 15.09 -12.57
N ALA A 530 6.22 16.32 -12.51
CA ALA A 530 4.86 16.68 -12.11
C ALA A 530 4.06 17.26 -13.29
N PHE A 531 2.73 17.27 -13.18
CA PHE A 531 1.88 17.98 -14.15
C PHE A 531 2.02 19.50 -13.99
N PHE A 532 1.78 20.26 -15.05
CA PHE A 532 1.77 21.71 -14.98
C PHE A 532 0.45 22.20 -14.33
N PRO A 533 0.51 22.98 -13.23
CA PRO A 533 -0.70 23.48 -12.56
C PRO A 533 -1.36 24.64 -13.33
N PHE A 534 -0.59 25.34 -14.15
CA PHE A 534 -1.00 26.47 -15.00
C PHE A 534 -0.22 26.41 -16.32
N ALA A 535 -0.84 26.82 -17.42
CA ALA A 535 -0.21 26.87 -18.74
C ALA A 535 0.06 28.29 -19.22
N TRP A 536 -1.00 29.11 -19.27
CA TRP A 536 -0.98 30.50 -19.73
C TRP A 536 -0.20 31.40 -18.78
N LYS A 537 0.79 32.14 -19.32
CA LYS A 537 1.74 33.01 -18.60
C LYS A 537 2.54 32.29 -17.51
N ASP A 538 2.71 30.98 -17.67
CA ASP A 538 3.43 30.07 -16.79
C ASP A 538 4.22 29.07 -17.65
N ALA A 539 4.63 27.94 -17.07
CA ALA A 539 5.67 27.07 -17.63
C ALA A 539 5.37 26.50 -19.03
N VAL A 540 4.12 26.19 -19.36
CA VAL A 540 3.78 25.66 -20.70
C VAL A 540 3.97 26.73 -21.77
N GLU A 541 3.47 27.96 -21.55
CA GLU A 541 3.61 29.05 -22.51
C GLU A 541 5.08 29.49 -22.63
N GLU A 542 5.83 29.59 -21.53
CA GLU A 542 7.25 29.96 -21.55
C GLU A 542 8.14 28.89 -22.21
N ALA A 543 7.81 27.61 -22.08
CA ALA A 543 8.47 26.51 -22.80
C ALA A 543 8.17 26.54 -24.31
N CYS A 544 6.91 26.82 -24.69
CA CYS A 544 6.49 26.96 -26.08
C CYS A 544 7.18 28.16 -26.76
N GLU A 545 7.21 29.33 -26.09
CA GLU A 545 7.87 30.54 -26.60
C GLU A 545 9.39 30.40 -26.72
N SER A 546 10.00 29.51 -25.92
CA SER A 546 11.41 29.13 -26.04
C SER A 546 11.71 28.21 -27.23
N GLY A 547 10.69 27.66 -27.89
CA GLY A 547 10.83 26.81 -29.08
C GLY A 547 11.07 25.33 -28.79
N ILE A 548 10.58 24.81 -27.66
CA ILE A 548 10.48 23.36 -27.40
C ILE A 548 9.62 22.67 -28.47
N GLY A 549 10.05 21.51 -28.97
CA GLY A 549 9.31 20.76 -30.01
C GLY A 549 8.21 19.86 -29.45
N VAL A 550 8.48 19.26 -28.28
CA VAL A 550 7.58 18.36 -27.55
C VAL A 550 7.73 18.51 -26.04
N ILE A 551 6.60 18.46 -25.33
CA ILE A 551 6.50 18.45 -23.87
C ILE A 551 5.91 17.09 -23.44
N ALA A 552 6.54 16.46 -22.44
CA ALA A 552 6.04 15.25 -21.78
C ALA A 552 5.81 15.52 -20.29
N GLU A 553 4.61 15.20 -19.80
CA GLU A 553 4.22 15.37 -18.40
C GLU A 553 3.32 14.20 -17.92
N PRO A 554 3.06 14.05 -16.62
CA PRO A 554 2.12 13.05 -16.13
C PRO A 554 0.68 13.25 -16.63
N GLY A 555 0.24 14.51 -16.77
CA GLY A 555 -1.18 14.86 -16.83
C GLY A 555 -1.92 14.59 -15.50
N GLY A 556 -3.22 14.87 -15.48
CA GLY A 556 -4.09 14.72 -14.31
C GLY A 556 -4.33 16.02 -13.53
N SER A 557 -3.96 17.17 -14.08
CA SER A 557 -4.35 18.50 -13.58
C SER A 557 -5.83 18.75 -13.86
N ILE A 558 -6.51 19.48 -12.98
CA ILE A 558 -7.85 20.03 -13.29
C ILE A 558 -7.81 21.09 -14.42
N ARG A 559 -6.60 21.43 -14.89
CA ARG A 559 -6.33 22.35 -16.01
C ARG A 559 -5.54 21.71 -17.15
N ASP A 560 -5.56 20.38 -17.29
CA ASP A 560 -4.91 19.69 -18.43
C ASP A 560 -5.34 20.30 -19.79
N GLY A 561 -6.59 20.78 -19.91
CA GLY A 561 -7.08 21.49 -21.09
C GLY A 561 -6.37 22.81 -21.40
N ASP A 562 -6.01 23.61 -20.37
CA ASP A 562 -5.24 24.86 -20.57
C ASP A 562 -3.87 24.54 -21.21
N ALA A 563 -3.25 23.41 -20.83
CA ALA A 563 -1.96 22.98 -21.37
C ALA A 563 -2.09 22.47 -22.82
N VAL A 564 -3.13 21.67 -23.12
CA VAL A 564 -3.45 21.22 -24.49
C VAL A 564 -3.70 22.41 -25.42
N ASP A 565 -4.55 23.37 -25.02
CA ASP A 565 -4.85 24.57 -25.81
C ASP A 565 -3.61 25.46 -26.02
N CYS A 566 -2.73 25.54 -25.01
CA CYS A 566 -1.46 26.27 -25.12
C CYS A 566 -0.51 25.61 -26.12
N CYS A 567 -0.26 24.29 -26.00
CA CYS A 567 0.58 23.56 -26.94
C CYS A 567 0.03 23.61 -28.38
N ASN A 568 -1.30 23.53 -28.55
CA ASN A 568 -1.96 23.66 -29.85
C ASN A 568 -1.75 25.06 -30.45
N LYS A 569 -1.94 26.15 -29.68
CA LYS A 569 -1.71 27.54 -30.12
C LYS A 569 -0.29 27.76 -30.66
N TYR A 570 0.72 27.16 -30.04
CA TYR A 570 2.13 27.34 -30.41
C TYR A 570 2.67 26.26 -31.38
N GLY A 571 1.90 25.24 -31.72
CA GLY A 571 2.36 24.15 -32.58
C GLY A 571 3.39 23.22 -31.90
N VAL A 572 3.21 22.97 -30.60
CA VAL A 572 4.06 22.09 -29.78
C VAL A 572 3.34 20.77 -29.54
N SER A 573 4.08 19.66 -29.54
CA SER A 573 3.52 18.33 -29.24
C SER A 573 3.40 18.16 -27.73
N LEU A 574 2.26 17.68 -27.21
CA LEU A 574 2.05 17.41 -25.78
C LEU A 574 1.73 15.93 -25.54
N LEU A 575 2.48 15.31 -24.62
CA LEU A 575 2.41 13.90 -24.27
C LEU A 575 2.04 13.73 -22.79
N PHE A 576 0.95 13.01 -22.51
CA PHE A 576 0.60 12.60 -21.15
C PHE A 576 0.99 11.14 -20.91
N THR A 577 1.77 10.88 -19.86
CA THR A 577 2.19 9.51 -19.49
C THR A 577 1.16 8.77 -18.64
N LYS A 578 0.20 9.48 -18.03
CA LYS A 578 -1.02 8.89 -17.48
C LYS A 578 -2.17 9.14 -18.44
N LYS A 579 -2.86 8.07 -18.82
CA LYS A 579 -4.13 8.16 -19.54
C LYS A 579 -5.18 8.81 -18.64
N MET A 580 -6.00 9.72 -19.17
CA MET A 580 -7.23 10.18 -18.51
C MET A 580 -8.25 9.04 -18.46
N GLU A 581 -8.09 8.14 -17.49
CA GLU A 581 -9.19 7.27 -17.07
C GLU A 581 -9.98 7.98 -15.95
N MET A 582 -11.28 8.15 -16.17
CA MET A 582 -12.22 8.61 -15.16
C MET A 582 -12.44 7.48 -14.14
N GLU A 583 -11.53 7.38 -13.17
CA GLU A 583 -11.60 6.43 -12.06
C GLU A 583 -12.93 6.62 -11.31
N LYS A 584 -13.81 5.63 -11.43
CA LYS A 584 -15.12 5.64 -10.76
C LYS A 584 -14.91 5.60 -9.24
N GLY A 585 -15.66 6.44 -8.53
CA GLY A 585 -15.84 6.30 -7.08
C GLY A 585 -16.44 4.92 -6.76
N LYS A 586 -16.18 4.40 -5.56
CA LYS A 586 -16.63 3.05 -5.18
C LYS A 586 -17.05 2.98 -3.72
N VAL A 587 -18.22 2.41 -3.46
CA VAL A 587 -18.79 2.18 -2.12
C VAL A 587 -19.17 0.70 -1.99
N VAL A 588 -18.68 0.01 -0.96
CA VAL A 588 -18.97 -1.41 -0.70
C VAL A 588 -19.55 -1.59 0.70
N VAL A 589 -20.76 -2.15 0.80
CA VAL A 589 -21.53 -2.38 2.04
C VAL A 589 -21.62 -3.87 2.34
N GLU A 590 -21.13 -4.31 3.50
CA GLU A 590 -21.15 -5.72 3.93
C GLU A 590 -21.67 -5.91 5.36
N LYS A 591 -21.89 -7.17 5.76
CA LYS A 591 -22.38 -7.55 7.10
C LYS A 591 -21.25 -7.67 8.13
N VAL A 592 -20.86 -6.55 8.71
CA VAL A 592 -19.91 -6.54 9.84
C VAL A 592 -20.68 -6.73 11.15
N ARG A 593 -20.44 -7.86 11.83
CA ARG A 593 -21.10 -8.21 13.12
C ARG A 593 -22.64 -8.12 13.06
N GLY A 594 -23.23 -8.55 11.94
CA GLY A 594 -24.68 -8.53 11.68
C GLY A 594 -25.25 -7.18 11.19
N LYS A 595 -24.50 -6.08 11.33
CA LYS A 595 -24.90 -4.75 10.86
C LYS A 595 -24.42 -4.52 9.42
N SER A 596 -25.21 -3.82 8.62
CA SER A 596 -24.75 -3.29 7.33
C SER A 596 -23.67 -2.23 7.60
N THR A 597 -22.53 -2.29 6.93
CA THR A 597 -21.40 -1.39 7.18
C THR A 597 -20.60 -1.18 5.90
N VAL A 598 -20.24 0.06 5.58
CA VAL A 598 -19.29 0.32 4.49
C VAL A 598 -17.89 -0.11 4.91
N ILE A 599 -17.35 -1.06 4.18
CA ILE A 599 -15.98 -1.57 4.36
C ILE A 599 -14.97 -0.89 3.42
N ARG A 600 -15.45 -0.25 2.34
CA ARG A 600 -14.63 0.47 1.37
C ARG A 600 -15.42 1.66 0.81
N SER A 601 -14.85 2.86 0.90
CA SER A 601 -15.36 4.09 0.27
C SER A 601 -14.19 4.78 -0.42
N PHE A 602 -14.36 5.18 -1.68
CA PHE A 602 -13.37 5.90 -2.47
C PHE A 602 -14.04 6.90 -3.41
N SER A 603 -13.45 8.08 -3.53
CA SER A 603 -13.79 9.11 -4.52
C SER A 603 -12.51 9.84 -4.92
N LYS A 604 -12.32 10.07 -6.23
CA LYS A 604 -11.21 10.88 -6.78
C LYS A 604 -11.44 12.38 -6.55
N TRP A 605 -12.69 12.81 -6.65
CA TRP A 605 -13.12 14.18 -6.32
C TRP A 605 -13.37 14.32 -4.83
N VAL A 606 -13.25 15.56 -4.30
CA VAL A 606 -13.66 15.90 -2.92
C VAL A 606 -15.18 15.97 -2.82
N LEU A 607 -15.82 14.82 -3.04
CA LEU A 607 -17.16 14.52 -2.57
C LEU A 607 -16.99 14.09 -1.10
N PRO A 608 -17.26 14.95 -0.11
CA PRO A 608 -17.50 14.44 1.23
C PRO A 608 -18.69 13.49 1.13
N LEU A 609 -18.46 12.21 1.45
CA LEU A 609 -19.50 11.20 1.67
C LEU A 609 -19.68 11.07 3.18
N PRO A 610 -20.35 12.02 3.86
CA PRO A 610 -20.53 11.95 5.31
C PRO A 610 -21.40 10.75 5.64
N MET A 611 -20.81 9.75 6.30
CA MET A 611 -21.53 8.64 6.88
C MET A 611 -22.32 9.19 8.07
N LEU A 612 -23.65 9.30 7.92
CA LEU A 612 -24.52 9.75 9.02
C LEU A 612 -24.60 8.64 10.07
N SER A 613 -23.72 8.72 11.08
CA SER A 613 -23.63 7.75 12.17
C SER A 613 -24.75 7.94 13.20
N GLY A 614 -25.97 7.58 12.81
CA GLY A 614 -27.17 7.59 13.66
C GLY A 614 -27.83 6.21 13.73
N PHE A 615 -28.58 6.00 14.82
CA PHE A 615 -29.52 4.90 15.07
C PHE A 615 -28.94 3.48 15.25
N THR A 616 -29.28 2.89 16.39
CA THR A 616 -28.81 1.58 16.85
C THR A 616 -29.64 0.42 16.29
N ALA A 617 -29.58 0.22 14.96
CA ALA A 617 -29.82 -1.03 14.21
C ALA A 617 -30.29 -0.70 12.78
N SER A 618 -29.55 -1.18 11.77
CA SER A 618 -29.99 -1.33 10.37
C SER A 618 -30.75 -0.14 9.76
N PRO A 619 -30.03 0.87 9.23
CA PRO A 619 -29.25 0.67 8.00
C PRO A 619 -27.96 1.52 8.01
N MET A 620 -27.56 2.06 6.86
CA MET A 620 -26.61 3.17 6.72
C MET A 620 -27.19 4.18 5.73
N ALA A 621 -27.00 5.48 5.99
CA ALA A 621 -27.24 6.55 5.02
C ALA A 621 -25.90 7.12 4.49
N VAL A 622 -25.79 7.20 3.17
CA VAL A 622 -24.72 7.89 2.43
C VAL A 622 -25.31 9.14 1.78
N ALA A 623 -24.64 10.29 1.91
CA ALA A 623 -25.06 11.53 1.28
C ALA A 623 -24.06 12.00 0.20
N LEU A 624 -24.56 12.53 -0.91
CA LEU A 624 -23.77 13.18 -1.96
C LEU A 624 -23.77 14.72 -1.81
N SER A 625 -22.68 15.36 -2.26
CA SER A 625 -22.54 16.82 -2.31
C SER A 625 -23.33 17.41 -3.51
N PRO A 626 -24.13 18.48 -3.33
CA PRO A 626 -25.21 18.84 -4.27
C PRO A 626 -24.83 19.87 -5.35
N TYR A 627 -23.55 20.02 -5.72
CA TYR A 627 -23.08 21.04 -6.66
C TYR A 627 -22.44 20.40 -7.90
N SER A 628 -22.78 20.88 -9.11
CA SER A 628 -22.13 20.46 -10.36
C SER A 628 -22.14 21.59 -11.39
N LEU A 629 -20.99 21.83 -12.03
CA LEU A 629 -20.76 22.90 -13.01
C LEU A 629 -19.77 22.41 -14.09
N GLY A 630 -20.26 21.55 -14.99
CA GLY A 630 -19.46 20.92 -16.04
C GLY A 630 -18.74 19.63 -15.62
N ASP A 631 -18.95 19.19 -14.37
CA ASP A 631 -18.33 18.00 -13.81
C ASP A 631 -18.95 16.68 -14.34
N SER A 632 -18.17 15.60 -14.34
CA SER A 632 -18.66 14.23 -14.50
C SER A 632 -18.40 13.40 -13.24
N ILE A 633 -19.47 12.88 -12.64
CA ILE A 633 -19.46 12.08 -11.41
C ILE A 633 -19.83 10.64 -11.77
N SER A 634 -18.95 9.67 -11.50
CA SER A 634 -19.27 8.25 -11.63
C SER A 634 -19.00 7.49 -10.33
N VAL A 635 -19.97 6.71 -9.85
CA VAL A 635 -19.87 5.93 -8.60
C VAL A 635 -20.46 4.53 -8.77
N GLU A 636 -19.71 3.50 -8.36
CA GLU A 636 -20.19 2.12 -8.23
C GLU A 636 -20.51 1.77 -6.76
N PHE A 637 -21.72 1.30 -6.51
CA PHE A 637 -22.18 0.73 -5.25
C PHE A 637 -22.21 -0.81 -5.32
N THR A 638 -21.72 -1.46 -4.28
CA THR A 638 -21.89 -2.91 -4.06
C THR A 638 -22.56 -3.13 -2.71
N ILE A 639 -23.79 -3.64 -2.71
CA ILE A 639 -24.58 -3.92 -1.51
C ILE A 639 -24.60 -5.44 -1.31
N GLY A 640 -23.79 -5.94 -0.37
CA GLY A 640 -23.65 -7.37 -0.09
C GLY A 640 -24.90 -8.02 0.51
N ASP A 641 -24.88 -9.35 0.61
CA ASP A 641 -26.05 -10.15 0.95
C ASP A 641 -26.66 -9.78 2.31
N GLY A 642 -27.99 -9.70 2.35
CA GLY A 642 -28.79 -9.32 3.52
C GLY A 642 -28.60 -7.88 4.01
N CYS A 643 -27.75 -7.06 3.37
CA CYS A 643 -27.54 -5.66 3.76
C CYS A 643 -28.77 -4.79 3.50
N THR A 644 -28.86 -3.71 4.28
CA THR A 644 -29.75 -2.57 4.02
C THR A 644 -28.91 -1.31 3.93
N ALA A 645 -29.05 -0.54 2.86
CA ALA A 645 -28.34 0.71 2.64
C ALA A 645 -29.24 1.76 1.98
N VAL A 646 -29.03 3.03 2.35
CA VAL A 646 -29.76 4.20 1.88
C VAL A 646 -28.77 5.19 1.26
N LEU A 647 -29.10 5.73 0.09
CA LEU A 647 -28.38 6.81 -0.59
C LEU A 647 -29.33 8.01 -0.71
N THR A 648 -28.84 9.18 -0.34
CA THR A 648 -29.59 10.44 -0.37
C THR A 648 -28.66 11.62 -0.68
N THR A 649 -29.16 12.84 -0.57
CA THR A 649 -28.43 14.11 -0.74
C THR A 649 -28.53 14.94 0.54
N GLN A 650 -27.69 15.98 0.66
CA GLN A 650 -27.83 16.94 1.77
C GLN A 650 -28.83 18.08 1.46
N SER A 651 -29.12 18.30 0.18
CA SER A 651 -30.17 19.19 -0.34
C SER A 651 -30.30 18.95 -1.85
N SER A 652 -31.28 19.59 -2.50
CA SER A 652 -31.48 19.60 -3.97
C SER A 652 -30.17 19.74 -4.76
N THR A 653 -29.87 18.80 -5.66
CA THR A 653 -28.74 18.89 -6.59
C THR A 653 -28.94 20.08 -7.52
N LYS A 654 -28.04 21.08 -7.46
CA LYS A 654 -28.11 22.30 -8.26
C LYS A 654 -27.13 22.22 -9.43
N VAL A 655 -27.68 22.20 -10.64
CA VAL A 655 -26.88 22.20 -11.88
C VAL A 655 -26.84 23.62 -12.43
N TYR A 656 -25.64 24.17 -12.50
CA TYR A 656 -25.39 25.56 -12.88
C TYR A 656 -25.24 25.71 -14.40
N LYS A 657 -25.11 26.96 -14.87
CA LYS A 657 -24.93 27.29 -16.29
C LYS A 657 -23.68 26.60 -16.85
N SER A 658 -23.78 25.99 -18.03
CA SER A 658 -22.59 25.50 -18.73
C SER A 658 -21.82 26.67 -19.35
N LEU A 659 -20.53 26.76 -19.05
CA LEU A 659 -19.60 27.61 -19.81
C LEU A 659 -19.13 26.81 -21.02
N GLY A 660 -19.58 27.20 -22.21
CA GLY A 660 -19.43 26.38 -23.43
C GLY A 660 -20.45 25.24 -23.51
N SER A 661 -20.17 24.24 -24.35
CA SER A 661 -21.11 23.14 -24.67
C SER A 661 -21.16 22.00 -23.65
N ASN A 662 -20.40 22.11 -22.56
CA ASN A 662 -20.13 21.01 -21.63
C ASN A 662 -21.40 20.61 -20.85
N CYS A 663 -21.70 19.30 -20.85
CA CYS A 663 -22.81 18.73 -20.07
C CYS A 663 -22.29 18.27 -18.71
N SER A 664 -23.01 18.57 -17.63
CA SER A 664 -22.74 17.93 -16.33
C SER A 664 -23.29 16.51 -16.35
N GLU A 665 -22.51 15.52 -15.92
CA GLU A 665 -22.88 14.10 -16.00
C GLU A 665 -22.88 13.39 -14.64
N GLN A 666 -23.85 12.50 -14.42
CA GLN A 666 -23.92 11.65 -13.23
C GLN A 666 -24.20 10.19 -13.60
N VAL A 667 -23.27 9.28 -13.29
CA VAL A 667 -23.38 7.84 -13.55
C VAL A 667 -23.36 7.06 -12.24
N LEU A 668 -24.50 6.50 -11.86
CA LEU A 668 -24.63 5.58 -10.73
C LEU A 668 -24.73 4.15 -11.25
N GLU A 669 -23.83 3.27 -10.81
CA GLU A 669 -23.95 1.82 -11.01
C GLU A 669 -24.10 1.13 -9.66
N ALA A 670 -25.03 0.19 -9.51
CA ALA A 670 -25.29 -0.51 -8.26
C ALA A 670 -25.43 -2.02 -8.48
N ARG A 671 -24.77 -2.82 -7.65
CA ARG A 671 -24.94 -4.28 -7.57
C ARG A 671 -25.58 -4.61 -6.21
N ILE A 672 -26.69 -5.34 -6.22
CA ILE A 672 -27.50 -5.62 -5.03
C ILE A 672 -27.56 -7.14 -4.84
N GLY A 673 -27.07 -7.59 -3.69
CA GLY A 673 -26.96 -9.01 -3.33
C GLY A 673 -28.27 -9.68 -2.92
N SER A 674 -28.16 -10.95 -2.54
CA SER A 674 -29.29 -11.78 -2.14
C SER A 674 -29.90 -11.27 -0.84
N GLY A 675 -31.22 -11.14 -0.83
CA GLY A 675 -31.99 -10.61 0.29
C GLY A 675 -31.61 -9.19 0.70
N ALA A 676 -30.85 -8.44 -0.09
CA ALA A 676 -30.45 -7.08 0.23
C ALA A 676 -31.56 -6.05 -0.08
N LEU A 677 -31.48 -4.88 0.55
CA LEU A 677 -32.35 -3.73 0.31
C LEU A 677 -31.50 -2.48 0.04
N PHE A 678 -31.65 -1.89 -1.15
CA PHE A 678 -31.04 -0.60 -1.49
C PHE A 678 -32.11 0.46 -1.74
N VAL A 679 -31.92 1.67 -1.22
CA VAL A 679 -32.91 2.75 -1.26
C VAL A 679 -32.22 4.03 -1.71
N VAL A 680 -32.58 4.53 -2.89
CA VAL A 680 -32.06 5.78 -3.45
C VAL A 680 -33.17 6.83 -3.33
N ILE A 681 -33.01 7.76 -2.39
CA ILE A 681 -33.99 8.81 -2.04
C ILE A 681 -33.32 10.19 -1.96
N PRO A 682 -32.86 10.76 -3.09
CA PRO A 682 -32.31 12.11 -3.16
C PRO A 682 -33.41 13.18 -3.05
N ASP A 683 -33.00 14.42 -2.85
CA ASP A 683 -33.73 15.66 -3.14
C ASP A 683 -33.79 15.93 -4.66
N PRO A 684 -34.64 16.84 -5.17
CA PRO A 684 -34.83 16.97 -6.61
C PRO A 684 -33.65 17.67 -7.29
N VAL A 685 -33.34 17.22 -8.50
CA VAL A 685 -32.41 17.92 -9.40
C VAL A 685 -33.03 19.24 -9.84
N THR A 686 -32.30 20.34 -9.70
CA THR A 686 -32.73 21.69 -10.06
C THR A 686 -31.72 22.28 -11.04
N CYS A 687 -32.05 22.18 -12.33
CA CYS A 687 -31.26 22.76 -13.41
C CYS A 687 -31.60 24.25 -13.57
N PHE A 688 -30.58 25.12 -13.53
CA PHE A 688 -30.77 26.55 -13.71
C PHE A 688 -30.88 26.92 -15.20
N SER A 689 -31.23 28.17 -15.49
CA SER A 689 -31.20 28.76 -16.84
C SER A 689 -29.94 28.35 -17.62
N THR A 690 -30.07 27.90 -18.86
CA THR A 690 -28.98 27.42 -19.74
C THR A 690 -28.08 26.31 -19.14
N ALA A 691 -28.60 25.46 -18.26
CA ALA A 691 -27.88 24.27 -17.79
C ALA A 691 -28.02 23.08 -18.77
N ARG A 692 -27.01 22.21 -18.78
CA ARG A 692 -26.99 20.94 -19.52
C ARG A 692 -26.68 19.80 -18.54
N TYR A 693 -27.59 18.85 -18.39
CA TYR A 693 -27.49 17.74 -17.42
C TYR A 693 -27.87 16.38 -18.02
N SER A 694 -27.10 15.35 -17.68
CA SER A 694 -27.34 13.96 -18.07
C SER A 694 -27.05 13.02 -16.90
N GLN A 695 -28.07 12.32 -16.40
CA GLN A 695 -27.89 11.24 -15.42
C GLN A 695 -28.25 9.86 -15.96
N LYS A 696 -27.54 8.85 -15.46
CA LYS A 696 -27.72 7.44 -15.81
C LYS A 696 -27.56 6.58 -14.56
N GLN A 697 -28.64 5.93 -14.15
CA GLN A 697 -28.67 5.03 -12.99
C GLN A 697 -28.87 3.59 -13.46
N VAL A 698 -27.98 2.67 -13.06
CA VAL A 698 -27.97 1.27 -13.49
C VAL A 698 -27.91 0.35 -12.28
N PHE A 699 -28.98 -0.41 -12.06
CA PHE A 699 -29.12 -1.33 -10.94
C PHE A 699 -29.07 -2.78 -11.43
N ARG A 700 -28.27 -3.62 -10.78
CA ARG A 700 -28.19 -5.06 -11.03
C ARG A 700 -28.70 -5.78 -9.78
N VAL A 701 -29.78 -6.53 -9.94
CA VAL A 701 -30.51 -7.22 -8.86
C VAL A 701 -30.47 -8.74 -9.07
N VAL A 702 -30.39 -9.49 -7.98
CA VAL A 702 -30.67 -10.93 -7.97
C VAL A 702 -32.14 -11.18 -7.61
N SER A 703 -32.61 -12.42 -7.74
CA SER A 703 -34.04 -12.76 -7.70
C SER A 703 -34.81 -12.35 -6.43
N ASP A 704 -34.15 -12.19 -5.27
CA ASP A 704 -34.75 -11.79 -3.99
C ASP A 704 -34.29 -10.41 -3.46
N SER A 705 -33.45 -9.69 -4.23
CA SER A 705 -33.08 -8.31 -3.94
C SER A 705 -34.30 -7.38 -3.90
N SER A 706 -34.24 -6.33 -3.08
CA SER A 706 -35.26 -5.27 -3.04
C SER A 706 -34.64 -3.88 -3.25
N LEU A 707 -35.37 -3.00 -3.94
CA LEU A 707 -34.86 -1.72 -4.43
C LEU A 707 -35.96 -0.65 -4.40
N VAL A 708 -35.61 0.54 -3.91
CA VAL A 708 -36.38 1.78 -4.12
C VAL A 708 -35.53 2.81 -4.84
N ILE A 709 -36.11 3.51 -5.82
CA ILE A 709 -35.50 4.67 -6.48
C ILE A 709 -36.54 5.80 -6.47
N VAL A 710 -36.15 6.98 -6.02
CA VAL A 710 -36.83 8.25 -6.31
C VAL A 710 -35.94 9.03 -7.27
N ASP A 711 -36.47 9.39 -8.43
CA ASP A 711 -35.82 10.25 -9.41
C ASP A 711 -36.76 11.40 -9.75
N TRP A 712 -36.33 12.64 -9.50
CA TRP A 712 -37.20 13.80 -9.58
C TRP A 712 -36.44 15.10 -9.83
N PHE A 713 -37.12 16.04 -10.48
CA PHE A 713 -36.54 17.29 -10.93
C PHE A 713 -37.56 18.43 -10.93
N THR A 714 -37.05 19.65 -10.77
CA THR A 714 -37.84 20.89 -10.74
C THR A 714 -37.69 21.70 -12.04
N SER A 715 -38.55 22.70 -12.22
CA SER A 715 -38.48 23.66 -13.33
C SER A 715 -37.30 24.63 -13.26
N GLY A 716 -36.35 24.48 -12.33
CA GLY A 716 -35.29 25.45 -12.08
C GLY A 716 -35.66 26.49 -11.02
N ARG A 717 -35.06 27.69 -11.09
CA ARG A 717 -35.25 28.75 -10.08
C ARG A 717 -36.56 29.52 -10.30
N HIS A 718 -37.67 28.87 -9.96
CA HIS A 718 -39.03 29.37 -10.19
C HIS A 718 -39.27 30.81 -9.66
N GLU A 719 -38.83 31.11 -8.44
CA GLU A 719 -38.91 32.43 -7.79
C GLU A 719 -37.99 33.49 -8.42
N SER A 720 -37.01 33.07 -9.24
CA SER A 720 -36.14 33.95 -10.03
C SER A 720 -36.62 34.08 -11.48
N GLY A 721 -37.79 33.54 -11.82
CA GLY A 721 -38.34 33.53 -13.18
C GLY A 721 -37.80 32.41 -14.08
N GLU A 722 -36.79 31.65 -13.66
CA GLU A 722 -36.26 30.52 -14.43
C GLU A 722 -37.21 29.33 -14.32
N LYS A 723 -38.05 29.14 -15.35
CA LYS A 723 -39.07 28.10 -15.42
C LYS A 723 -38.88 27.30 -16.71
N TRP A 724 -38.33 26.10 -16.57
CA TRP A 724 -38.00 25.18 -17.67
C TRP A 724 -36.94 25.73 -18.65
N ASP A 725 -36.12 26.67 -18.18
CA ASP A 725 -35.15 27.47 -18.97
C ASP A 725 -33.77 26.82 -19.15
N PHE A 726 -33.63 25.52 -18.85
CA PHE A 726 -32.41 24.76 -19.10
C PHE A 726 -32.36 24.21 -20.54
N GLU A 727 -31.17 24.04 -21.12
CA GLU A 727 -31.02 23.56 -22.51
C GLU A 727 -31.35 22.07 -22.64
N LEU A 728 -30.88 21.27 -21.68
CA LEU A 728 -30.94 19.81 -21.69
C LEU A 728 -31.06 19.26 -20.26
N TYR A 729 -32.10 18.47 -20.01
CA TYR A 729 -32.17 17.51 -18.92
C TYR A 729 -32.42 16.12 -19.48
N ARG A 730 -31.53 15.18 -19.17
CA ARG A 730 -31.69 13.76 -19.47
C ARG A 730 -31.58 12.94 -18.18
N SER A 731 -32.53 12.04 -17.96
CA SER A 731 -32.41 10.96 -16.98
C SER A 731 -32.58 9.60 -17.67
N SER A 732 -31.96 8.55 -17.13
CA SER A 732 -32.05 7.19 -17.65
C SER A 732 -31.92 6.19 -16.50
N ASN A 733 -33.00 5.46 -16.20
CA ASN A 733 -33.10 4.54 -15.07
C ASN A 733 -33.25 3.10 -15.58
N CYS A 734 -32.24 2.26 -15.32
CA CYS A 734 -32.16 0.91 -15.86
C CYS A 734 -32.00 -0.13 -14.74
N ILE A 735 -32.87 -1.14 -14.71
CA ILE A 735 -32.79 -2.29 -13.80
C ILE A 735 -32.58 -3.56 -14.61
N PHE A 736 -31.54 -4.31 -14.27
CA PHE A 736 -31.19 -5.59 -14.88
C PHE A 736 -31.21 -6.70 -13.83
N ALA A 737 -31.82 -7.84 -14.17
CA ALA A 737 -31.68 -9.08 -13.44
C ALA A 737 -30.37 -9.81 -13.80
N GLU A 738 -30.15 -10.95 -13.15
CA GLU A 738 -29.15 -11.96 -13.53
C GLU A 738 -29.14 -12.22 -15.04
N GLY A 739 -27.96 -12.48 -15.62
CA GLY A 739 -27.80 -12.64 -17.06
C GLY A 739 -28.05 -11.34 -17.87
N ASN A 740 -27.95 -10.16 -17.23
CA ASN A 740 -28.20 -8.83 -17.83
C ASN A 740 -29.59 -8.67 -18.48
N GLN A 741 -30.60 -9.42 -18.02
CA GLN A 741 -31.95 -9.31 -18.56
C GLN A 741 -32.63 -8.02 -18.09
N PRO A 742 -33.14 -7.14 -18.98
CA PRO A 742 -33.76 -5.88 -18.57
C PRO A 742 -35.12 -6.14 -17.89
N VAL A 743 -35.29 -5.59 -16.69
CA VAL A 743 -36.52 -5.66 -15.88
C VAL A 743 -37.32 -4.37 -15.96
N PHE A 744 -36.62 -3.24 -16.03
CA PHE A 744 -37.18 -1.90 -16.16
C PHE A 744 -36.19 -1.00 -16.89
N LEU A 745 -36.68 -0.22 -17.85
CA LEU A 745 -35.92 0.79 -18.59
C LEU A 745 -36.80 2.03 -18.73
N ASP A 746 -36.37 3.15 -18.17
CA ASP A 746 -37.04 4.45 -18.28
C ASP A 746 -36.01 5.50 -18.73
N THR A 747 -36.46 6.50 -19.48
CA THR A 747 -35.63 7.62 -19.94
C THR A 747 -36.50 8.85 -20.10
N VAL A 748 -36.12 9.92 -19.39
CA VAL A 748 -36.71 11.25 -19.55
C VAL A 748 -35.72 12.09 -20.36
N LEU A 749 -36.21 12.77 -21.40
CA LEU A 749 -35.43 13.70 -22.21
C LEU A 749 -36.22 14.99 -22.41
N LEU A 750 -35.65 16.09 -21.93
CA LEU A 750 -36.17 17.44 -22.07
C LEU A 750 -35.07 18.30 -22.70
N GLU A 751 -35.26 18.67 -23.95
CA GLU A 751 -34.33 19.49 -24.72
C GLU A 751 -35.07 20.66 -25.38
N GLN A 752 -34.37 21.79 -25.54
CA GLN A 752 -34.91 22.99 -26.21
C GLN A 752 -34.93 22.88 -27.75
N SER A 753 -34.26 21.89 -28.34
CA SER A 753 -34.24 21.60 -29.80
C SER A 753 -35.57 21.05 -30.37
N SER A 754 -36.61 20.97 -29.54
CA SER A 754 -37.97 20.58 -29.91
C SER A 754 -38.73 21.76 -30.56
N PRO A 755 -39.65 21.51 -31.53
CA PRO A 755 -40.48 22.57 -32.15
C PRO A 755 -41.48 23.23 -31.19
N VAL A 756 -41.60 22.72 -29.96
CA VAL A 756 -42.31 23.30 -28.83
C VAL A 756 -41.35 23.28 -27.64
N ASP A 757 -41.22 24.39 -26.91
CA ASP A 757 -40.24 24.50 -25.82
C ASP A 757 -40.58 23.61 -24.60
N ILE A 758 -39.75 23.66 -23.55
CA ILE A 758 -39.94 22.82 -22.36
C ILE A 758 -41.05 23.38 -21.45
N ALA A 759 -41.21 24.71 -21.38
CA ALA A 759 -42.21 25.38 -20.56
C ALA A 759 -43.63 25.18 -21.11
N GLU A 760 -43.85 25.29 -22.42
CA GLU A 760 -45.14 25.05 -23.05
C GLU A 760 -45.57 23.58 -22.90
N ARG A 761 -44.63 22.62 -22.98
CA ARG A 761 -44.91 21.20 -22.75
C ARG A 761 -45.26 20.85 -21.30
N MET A 762 -44.62 21.51 -20.32
CA MET A 762 -44.86 21.27 -18.89
C MET A 762 -46.01 22.10 -18.31
N HIS A 763 -46.36 23.20 -18.95
CA HIS A 763 -47.39 24.15 -18.51
C HIS A 763 -47.17 24.63 -17.05
N GLU A 764 -48.17 24.47 -16.19
CA GLU A 764 -48.14 24.94 -14.79
C GLU A 764 -47.38 24.00 -13.84
N TYR A 765 -47.02 22.79 -14.29
CA TYR A 765 -46.29 21.84 -13.45
C TYR A 765 -44.84 22.31 -13.25
N GLN A 766 -44.43 22.35 -11.98
CA GLN A 766 -43.11 22.82 -11.56
C GLN A 766 -42.17 21.68 -11.17
N VAL A 767 -42.72 20.50 -10.88
CA VAL A 767 -41.95 19.33 -10.42
C VAL A 767 -42.52 18.06 -11.04
N ILE A 768 -41.61 17.23 -11.56
CA ILE A 768 -41.89 15.88 -12.05
C ILE A 768 -41.10 14.89 -11.19
N ALA A 769 -41.74 13.78 -10.80
CA ALA A 769 -41.09 12.73 -10.01
C ALA A 769 -41.49 11.33 -10.47
N MET A 770 -40.55 10.39 -10.40
CA MET A 770 -40.75 8.96 -10.50
C MET A 770 -40.38 8.31 -9.16
N VAL A 771 -41.23 7.40 -8.68
CA VAL A 771 -40.93 6.50 -7.56
C VAL A 771 -41.02 5.07 -8.06
N LEU A 772 -39.93 4.32 -7.96
CA LEU A 772 -39.89 2.90 -8.31
C LEU A 772 -39.70 2.09 -7.03
N ILE A 773 -40.52 1.06 -6.85
CA ILE A 773 -40.47 0.14 -5.71
C ILE A 773 -40.47 -1.30 -6.25
N TYR A 774 -39.41 -2.06 -5.99
CA TYR A 774 -39.16 -3.38 -6.58
C TYR A 774 -38.70 -4.41 -5.54
N GLY A 775 -39.14 -5.67 -5.68
CA GLY A 775 -38.62 -6.81 -4.93
C GLY A 775 -39.42 -7.18 -3.67
N PRO A 776 -39.20 -8.40 -3.13
CA PRO A 776 -40.14 -9.05 -2.23
C PRO A 776 -40.29 -8.39 -0.85
N LYS A 777 -39.23 -7.78 -0.29
CA LYS A 777 -39.30 -7.12 1.04
C LYS A 777 -40.26 -5.93 1.06
N LEU A 778 -40.57 -5.37 -0.10
CA LEU A 778 -41.32 -4.13 -0.24
C LEU A 778 -42.77 -4.38 -0.70
N LYS A 779 -43.21 -5.64 -0.85
CA LYS A 779 -44.50 -5.96 -1.49
C LYS A 779 -45.70 -5.30 -0.81
N HIS A 780 -45.76 -5.30 0.52
CA HIS A 780 -46.81 -4.59 1.26
C HIS A 780 -46.86 -3.08 0.94
N ILE A 781 -45.69 -2.45 0.76
CA ILE A 781 -45.56 -1.03 0.42
C ILE A 781 -45.96 -0.79 -1.04
N GLN A 782 -45.62 -1.69 -1.98
CA GLN A 782 -46.11 -1.62 -3.36
C GLN A 782 -47.65 -1.60 -3.41
N ASP A 783 -48.28 -2.52 -2.68
CA ASP A 783 -49.73 -2.68 -2.65
C ASP A 783 -50.42 -1.49 -1.96
N GLN A 784 -49.84 -0.98 -0.87
CA GLN A 784 -50.27 0.23 -0.17
C GLN A 784 -50.21 1.46 -1.09
N VAL A 785 -49.07 1.68 -1.76
CA VAL A 785 -48.86 2.82 -2.66
C VAL A 785 -49.79 2.76 -3.87
N GLN A 786 -50.04 1.56 -4.42
CA GLN A 786 -50.96 1.37 -5.54
C GLN A 786 -52.41 1.75 -5.16
N GLU A 787 -52.90 1.31 -4.01
CA GLU A 787 -54.25 1.67 -3.51
C GLU A 787 -54.32 3.15 -3.08
N ASN A 788 -53.27 3.70 -2.47
CA ASN A 788 -53.19 5.12 -2.12
C ASN A 788 -53.27 6.03 -3.36
N VAL A 789 -52.48 5.78 -4.41
CA VAL A 789 -52.50 6.57 -5.65
C VAL A 789 -53.84 6.43 -6.37
N LYS A 790 -54.38 5.21 -6.44
CA LYS A 790 -55.71 4.93 -7.00
C LYS A 790 -56.80 5.72 -6.26
N ARG A 791 -56.77 5.77 -4.93
CA ARG A 791 -57.72 6.54 -4.10
C ARG A 791 -57.58 8.05 -4.32
N LEU A 792 -56.34 8.56 -4.31
CA LEU A 792 -56.03 9.97 -4.52
C LEU A 792 -56.56 10.47 -5.87
N MET A 793 -56.28 9.74 -6.96
CA MET A 793 -56.80 10.07 -8.28
C MET A 793 -58.33 9.92 -8.37
N SER A 794 -58.91 8.89 -7.75
CA SER A 794 -60.37 8.71 -7.72
C SER A 794 -61.08 9.87 -7.01
N GLN A 795 -60.45 10.48 -6.00
CA GLN A 795 -60.99 11.66 -5.32
C GLN A 795 -60.78 12.95 -6.13
N GLN A 796 -59.60 13.16 -6.71
CA GLN A 796 -59.30 14.37 -7.49
C GLN A 796 -60.06 14.45 -8.82
N LEU A 797 -60.43 13.30 -9.41
CA LEU A 797 -61.25 13.23 -10.63
C LEU A 797 -62.77 13.28 -10.36
N GLN A 798 -63.19 13.31 -9.08
CA GLN A 798 -64.60 13.41 -8.68
C GLN A 798 -64.95 14.82 -8.17
N ILE A 799 -64.96 15.81 -9.09
CA ILE A 799 -65.47 17.17 -8.81
C ILE A 799 -66.76 17.41 -9.62
N PRO A 800 -67.96 17.27 -9.03
CA PRO A 800 -69.23 17.61 -9.67
C PRO A 800 -69.53 19.11 -9.63
N SER A 801 -70.30 19.59 -10.61
CA SER A 801 -70.66 21.00 -10.80
C SER A 801 -71.82 21.49 -9.90
N THR A 802 -71.56 21.82 -8.64
CA THR A 802 -72.58 22.44 -7.75
C THR A 802 -72.07 23.61 -6.91
N ARG A 803 -72.05 24.82 -7.51
CA ARG A 803 -72.23 26.12 -6.82
C ARG A 803 -72.50 27.25 -7.83
N LEU A 804 -73.63 27.14 -8.55
CA LEU A 804 -74.08 28.21 -9.45
C LEU A 804 -74.85 29.27 -8.67
N GLY A 805 -74.42 30.52 -8.74
CA GLY A 805 -75.10 31.66 -8.11
C GLY A 805 -74.68 32.97 -8.75
N CYS A 806 -75.45 33.42 -9.76
CA CYS A 806 -75.45 34.74 -10.42
C CYS A 806 -74.06 35.37 -10.72
N CYS A 807 -73.64 35.60 -11.97
CA CYS A 807 -74.42 36.22 -13.05
C CYS A 807 -73.67 36.18 -14.41
N ALA A 808 -74.34 36.63 -15.47
CA ALA A 808 -73.82 36.93 -16.82
C ALA A 808 -73.35 35.76 -17.71
N LYS A 809 -73.35 36.00 -19.03
CA LYS A 809 -72.98 35.06 -20.11
C LYS A 809 -71.78 35.60 -20.88
N THR A 810 -70.87 34.73 -21.33
CA THR A 810 -70.43 34.68 -22.75
C THR A 810 -69.60 33.43 -23.05
N ASN A 811 -69.91 32.81 -24.20
CA ASN A 811 -69.10 31.88 -24.99
C ASN A 811 -68.51 30.61 -24.35
N SER A 812 -68.16 29.68 -25.24
CA SER A 812 -67.71 28.33 -24.95
C SER A 812 -66.20 28.25 -24.75
N ASP A 813 -65.79 27.77 -23.58
CA ASP A 813 -64.76 26.74 -23.50
C ASP A 813 -65.03 25.88 -22.26
N ASN A 814 -64.90 24.56 -22.41
CA ASN A 814 -64.98 23.63 -21.27
C ASN A 814 -63.65 23.70 -20.51
N CYS A 815 -63.52 24.70 -19.64
CA CYS A 815 -62.33 24.89 -18.81
C CYS A 815 -62.19 23.77 -17.77
N LEU A 816 -61.61 22.65 -18.22
CA LEU A 816 -61.08 21.59 -17.38
C LEU A 816 -59.89 22.14 -16.59
N VAL A 817 -60.19 22.70 -15.41
CA VAL A 817 -59.18 23.12 -14.44
C VAL A 817 -58.25 21.93 -14.19
N ARG A 818 -57.00 22.06 -14.66
CA ARG A 818 -56.02 20.98 -14.54
C ARG A 818 -55.70 20.78 -13.05
N PRO A 819 -55.68 19.55 -12.53
CA PRO A 819 -55.42 19.33 -11.12
C PRO A 819 -53.97 19.70 -10.80
N ALA A 820 -53.79 20.45 -9.70
CA ALA A 820 -52.49 20.94 -9.24
C ALA A 820 -51.49 19.82 -8.88
N PHE A 821 -51.96 18.58 -8.80
CA PHE A 821 -51.18 17.38 -8.55
C PHE A 821 -51.80 16.23 -9.35
N ILE A 822 -50.97 15.45 -10.05
CA ILE A 822 -51.35 14.20 -10.74
C ILE A 822 -50.38 13.11 -10.29
N ALA A 823 -50.89 11.90 -10.05
CA ALA A 823 -50.07 10.70 -9.90
C ALA A 823 -50.66 9.53 -10.72
N SER A 824 -49.80 8.69 -11.24
CA SER A 824 -50.15 7.42 -11.89
C SER A 824 -49.33 6.30 -11.26
N CYS A 825 -49.87 5.09 -11.14
CA CYS A 825 -49.16 3.93 -10.59
C CYS A 825 -49.40 2.70 -11.48
N SER A 826 -48.31 2.06 -11.90
CA SER A 826 -48.33 0.91 -12.81
C SER A 826 -47.38 -0.19 -12.32
N ALA A 827 -47.84 -1.44 -12.33
CA ALA A 827 -46.99 -2.60 -12.05
C ALA A 827 -46.08 -2.94 -13.25
N PHE A 828 -44.89 -3.46 -12.98
CA PHE A 828 -43.93 -3.89 -13.99
C PHE A 828 -43.16 -5.16 -13.58
N GLY A 829 -42.43 -5.72 -14.54
CA GLY A 829 -41.63 -6.94 -14.38
C GLY A 829 -42.47 -8.22 -14.33
N PRO A 830 -41.83 -9.40 -14.36
CA PRO A 830 -42.52 -10.69 -14.27
C PRO A 830 -43.43 -10.74 -13.05
N LYS A 831 -44.70 -11.15 -13.23
CA LYS A 831 -45.72 -11.26 -12.16
C LYS A 831 -45.98 -9.98 -11.34
N GLY A 832 -45.53 -8.80 -11.79
CA GLY A 832 -45.70 -7.54 -11.04
C GLY A 832 -44.81 -7.44 -9.80
N MET A 833 -43.53 -7.84 -9.90
CA MET A 833 -42.54 -7.74 -8.81
C MET A 833 -42.14 -6.30 -8.44
N GLY A 834 -42.53 -5.30 -9.24
CA GLY A 834 -42.36 -3.89 -8.89
C GLY A 834 -43.52 -3.01 -9.34
N VAL A 835 -43.60 -1.82 -8.76
CA VAL A 835 -44.51 -0.74 -9.19
C VAL A 835 -43.72 0.54 -9.46
N VAL A 836 -44.11 1.26 -10.51
CA VAL A 836 -43.63 2.61 -10.81
C VAL A 836 -44.77 3.60 -10.63
N VAL A 837 -44.52 4.63 -9.84
CA VAL A 837 -45.37 5.81 -9.70
C VAL A 837 -44.73 6.94 -10.50
N ARG A 838 -45.51 7.68 -11.29
CA ARG A 838 -45.08 8.95 -11.88
C ARG A 838 -46.01 10.07 -11.42
N VAL A 839 -45.42 11.20 -11.03
CA VAL A 839 -46.06 12.36 -10.39
C VAL A 839 -45.73 13.63 -11.16
N ALA A 840 -46.72 14.51 -11.32
CA ALA A 840 -46.54 15.89 -11.77
C ALA A 840 -47.25 16.83 -10.77
N SER A 841 -46.60 17.93 -10.39
CA SER A 841 -47.08 18.84 -9.34
C SER A 841 -46.75 20.30 -9.64
N THR A 842 -47.66 21.20 -9.28
CA THR A 842 -47.43 22.66 -9.32
C THR A 842 -46.58 23.16 -8.15
N THR A 843 -46.20 22.30 -7.19
CA THR A 843 -45.28 22.65 -6.08
C THR A 843 -44.40 21.48 -5.65
N THR A 844 -43.16 21.77 -5.24
CA THR A 844 -42.23 20.78 -4.66
C THR A 844 -42.74 20.25 -3.32
N GLU A 845 -43.36 21.11 -2.51
CA GLU A 845 -43.92 20.78 -1.19
C GLU A 845 -44.97 19.65 -1.27
N ALA A 846 -45.87 19.69 -2.26
CA ALA A 846 -46.84 18.62 -2.46
C ALA A 846 -46.18 17.28 -2.84
N VAL A 847 -45.03 17.31 -3.52
CA VAL A 847 -44.26 16.10 -3.86
C VAL A 847 -43.48 15.59 -2.64
N TYR A 848 -42.84 16.45 -1.83
CA TYR A 848 -42.23 16.04 -0.55
C TYR A 848 -43.25 15.37 0.37
N ARG A 849 -44.43 15.98 0.57
CA ARG A 849 -45.52 15.39 1.37
C ARG A 849 -46.00 14.05 0.81
N PHE A 850 -46.08 13.93 -0.52
CA PHE A 850 -46.44 12.66 -1.17
C PHE A 850 -45.37 11.59 -0.94
N LEU A 851 -44.09 11.90 -1.18
CA LEU A 851 -42.97 10.97 -0.98
C LEU A 851 -42.90 10.49 0.47
N HIS A 852 -42.93 11.41 1.43
CA HIS A 852 -42.92 11.09 2.86
C HIS A 852 -44.12 10.19 3.24
N HIS A 853 -45.34 10.52 2.77
CA HIS A 853 -46.52 9.70 3.07
C HIS A 853 -46.51 8.31 2.41
N GLN A 854 -46.07 8.19 1.15
CA GLN A 854 -46.01 6.90 0.45
C GLN A 854 -44.87 6.00 0.96
N LEU A 855 -43.75 6.59 1.41
CA LEU A 855 -42.56 5.84 1.85
C LEU A 855 -42.46 5.67 3.37
N ALA A 856 -43.34 6.27 4.18
CA ALA A 856 -43.39 6.08 5.63
C ALA A 856 -43.43 4.59 6.06
N GLY A 857 -44.08 3.72 5.26
CA GLY A 857 -44.10 2.27 5.48
C GLY A 857 -42.72 1.58 5.44
N MET A 858 -41.67 2.29 5.03
CA MET A 858 -40.28 1.81 5.04
C MET A 858 -39.57 2.00 6.38
N GLU A 859 -40.09 2.81 7.31
CA GLU A 859 -39.44 3.08 8.60
C GLU A 859 -39.05 1.80 9.37
N PRO A 860 -39.90 0.75 9.48
CA PRO A 860 -39.52 -0.52 10.13
C PRO A 860 -38.40 -1.31 9.41
N LEU A 861 -38.10 -0.98 8.15
CA LEU A 861 -37.02 -1.58 7.36
C LEU A 861 -35.73 -0.74 7.38
N LEU A 862 -35.84 0.56 7.73
CA LEU A 862 -34.79 1.56 7.63
C LEU A 862 -34.43 2.26 8.95
N GLY A 863 -35.10 1.96 10.07
CA GLY A 863 -34.83 2.55 11.38
C GLY A 863 -35.09 4.06 11.51
N VAL A 864 -35.43 4.73 10.39
CA VAL A 864 -35.80 6.13 10.24
C VAL A 864 -36.85 6.24 9.12
N SER A 865 -37.73 7.23 9.20
CA SER A 865 -38.68 7.52 8.12
C SER A 865 -37.99 8.21 6.92
N PRO A 866 -38.29 7.85 5.66
CA PRO A 866 -37.78 8.57 4.50
C PRO A 866 -38.20 10.05 4.48
N TYR A 867 -37.26 10.94 4.16
CA TYR A 867 -37.45 12.40 4.17
C TYR A 867 -37.93 12.94 5.54
N SER A 868 -37.31 12.48 6.64
CA SER A 868 -37.51 12.97 8.02
C SER A 868 -36.53 14.08 8.42
#